data_AF-A0A164Z6W1-F1
#
_entry.id   AF-A0A164Z6W1-F1
#
_cell.length_a   1.000
_cell.length_b   1.000
_cell.length_c   1.000
_cell.angle_alpha   90.00
_cell.angle_beta   90.00
_cell.angle_gamma   90.00
#
_symmetry.space_group_name_H-M   'P 1'
#
loop_
_entity.id
_entity.type
_entity.pdbx_description
1 polymer ?
#
loop_
_entity_poly.entity_id
_entity_poly.type
_entity_poly.pdbx_seq_one_letter_code
_entity_poly.pdbx_strand_id
1 'polypeptide(L)'
;MDDAMDVMGTVTHDESFNSAEQTPLLSHRRLIRSLSSVQPPNHTVLRIPRRHVSEQNWTHLSEFIHYDEPAQTPNEENEEQKSHRTLGSIAGVFSPVSLSMFSALLFLRVGFLIGHAGLLETLLQFVIAYTILIFTVTSVCAISTNGAIEGGGCYFMISRTLGPEFGGSIGTLFCLANIVSSALYLTGCAEGLVENFGPSGYLVDGAFPDGRWWRFLYASTINLVNIVVCLIGAAAFAKASAVILGIVIVCLSVVVVSFLAQPAFEVPIPEANHLVQNETMKVNGSFTGLTTSATFYGNLWPNYGQDYTSPDGGLVSFATVFGVLFSGVTGIMAGANMSGELKDPSKSIPRGTLSAVGFTGLVYVILSLLTASTCSNFLLKNDYLFMMGICVWKPFVTVGIVTATWSASLSNLIGSSRVLAALARDDIFGSMLKPVLRGTYKGNPWCSVLFVAVLVEFCLLIGSLNVIAQLNSVLFLLSYCATNLACLMPELSSAPNFRPTFQYFTWHTALLGLTGTMVMMFVINPVYASVSLLLCLILIIMLHFFSPARTANWGSISQAIIFHQVRKYLLLLDSRKDHVKFWRPQILLLVSNPRSSIPLISFVNALKKSGLYVLGHVKIGSVTDPDSITTTAEHTAWVDLIERLKIKGFVETTVSPSVREGMHHLIRLSGLGAMKPNTICMGFYDSHPQTDLLYSLRRDSVSSLGADANLYPVRDSNHQRFVSPSEYVAMVKDIIRLRKNVCLCRHFHTLDFHLITNQKKSMYMDVWPMNLFGGQYSDQFDTSSLFQLQLACILNMVPVWKDLELRVFLLPSPGNEKETLRRQIQLRRQLKELRIKARVVVATNTLSDGQQSSNKMPSGPIIGNGHDAESSRPVAVVAFCNALLDMSISVADDSLIKKYGLPCDAQIEITSEQQSLFSEVLHNYPVEYVAGGSAQNTLRILCRLVNNKWPSYVVAKIANDPVGIILQKLLAQDGVQTRYVFDENLPTGCCVAIVRPDGTRCLAANIGAAREFSMENLESINDVTDLIDRARVLYIEGFFASHSPDVAMAALIRGHSRCGLVRLFSLSAQYICLQSHSLLRRFLSYSNLVVGNEDEFRALAQCAGLVNHNEPIASVARKIADLEYISPVNQVQSCLLADFQGSADWDWSKLNERLVVVTCGASGVVCATSSDSWEFAAVKLQPEEIKDTTGAGDAFLAGFLSQLLVSRPLDVCVATGQQTARIVITQVGCQLPL
;
A
#
# COMPACT_ATOMS: atom_id res chain seq x y z
N MET A 1 -28.81 -26.30 -45.31
CA MET A 1 -27.88 -26.99 -46.22
C MET A 1 -26.61 -27.13 -45.42
N ASP A 2 -26.39 -28.36 -45.01
CA ASP A 2 -25.72 -28.75 -43.77
C ASP A 2 -24.19 -28.65 -43.82
N ASP A 3 -23.63 -28.67 -42.61
CA ASP A 3 -22.27 -29.05 -42.20
C ASP A 3 -21.08 -28.16 -42.57
N ALA A 4 -20.55 -27.46 -41.55
CA ALA A 4 -19.22 -27.79 -40.99
C ALA A 4 -18.80 -26.86 -39.83
N MET A 5 -18.22 -27.50 -38.79
CA MET A 5 -17.24 -26.98 -37.82
C MET A 5 -17.70 -26.11 -36.64
N ASP A 6 -18.40 -26.78 -35.73
CA ASP A 6 -18.02 -27.11 -34.35
C ASP A 6 -16.82 -26.42 -33.62
N VAL A 7 -17.11 -26.16 -32.34
CA VAL A 7 -16.28 -25.80 -31.17
C VAL A 7 -15.83 -24.34 -30.97
N MET A 8 -16.80 -23.47 -30.68
CA MET A 8 -16.75 -22.56 -29.53
C MET A 8 -18.16 -22.11 -29.12
N GLY A 9 -18.58 -22.55 -27.94
CA GLY A 9 -19.83 -22.17 -27.28
C GLY A 9 -20.10 -23.19 -26.17
N THR A 10 -20.69 -22.88 -25.03
CA THR A 10 -21.39 -21.70 -24.53
C THR A 10 -21.94 -22.22 -23.21
N VAL A 11 -21.92 -21.46 -22.12
CA VAL A 11 -23.06 -21.49 -21.20
C VAL A 11 -23.34 -20.06 -20.76
N THR A 12 -24.42 -19.55 -21.32
CA THR A 12 -25.15 -18.35 -20.92
C THR A 12 -25.86 -18.56 -19.59
N HIS A 13 -26.00 -17.44 -18.88
CA HIS A 13 -26.85 -17.16 -17.73
C HIS A 13 -28.12 -18.00 -17.55
N ASP A 14 -28.43 -18.31 -16.29
CA ASP A 14 -29.74 -17.99 -15.74
C ASP A 14 -29.67 -17.67 -14.24
N GLU A 15 -30.52 -16.74 -13.84
CA GLU A 15 -30.63 -16.04 -12.55
C GLU A 15 -31.39 -16.86 -11.49
N SER A 16 -31.04 -16.71 -10.20
CA SER A 16 -31.96 -16.17 -9.17
C SER A 16 -31.39 -16.29 -7.72
N PHE A 17 -30.99 -15.13 -7.19
CA PHE A 17 -31.26 -14.56 -5.85
C PHE A 17 -31.12 -15.33 -4.50
N ASN A 18 -30.43 -14.61 -3.59
CA ASN A 18 -30.63 -14.40 -2.14
C ASN A 18 -30.10 -15.41 -1.09
N SER A 19 -29.03 -15.02 -0.39
CA SER A 19 -29.10 -14.53 1.00
C SER A 19 -27.77 -13.94 1.51
N ALA A 20 -27.85 -12.67 1.92
CA ALA A 20 -26.98 -11.83 2.75
C ALA A 20 -25.71 -12.40 3.44
N GLU A 21 -24.59 -11.67 3.29
CA GLU A 21 -24.05 -10.90 4.43
C GLU A 21 -23.30 -9.65 3.92
N GLN A 22 -24.03 -8.53 3.90
CA GLN A 22 -23.48 -7.18 3.71
C GLN A 22 -22.94 -6.69 5.06
N THR A 23 -21.64 -6.51 5.20
CA THR A 23 -21.09 -5.63 6.25
C THR A 23 -21.06 -4.19 5.75
N PRO A 24 -21.64 -3.22 6.46
CA PRO A 24 -21.77 -1.85 5.96
C PRO A 24 -20.50 -1.03 6.22
N LEU A 25 -19.81 -0.64 5.15
CA LEU A 25 -18.86 0.47 5.13
C LEU A 25 -19.62 1.82 5.20
N LEU A 26 -20.16 2.15 6.37
CA LEU A 26 -20.75 3.46 6.66
C LEU A 26 -20.43 3.87 8.11
N SER A 27 -19.62 4.94 8.24
CA SER A 27 -19.78 6.03 9.24
C SER A 27 -18.53 6.53 9.99
N HIS A 28 -17.45 6.89 9.30
CA HIS A 28 -16.48 7.86 9.87
C HIS A 28 -17.04 9.30 9.95
N ARG A 29 -18.23 9.58 9.36
CA ARG A 29 -18.92 10.88 9.44
C ARG A 29 -19.95 11.02 10.59
N ARG A 30 -20.26 9.95 11.35
CA ARG A 30 -21.19 10.05 12.51
C ARG A 30 -20.49 10.27 13.85
N LEU A 31 -19.24 9.84 14.00
CA LEU A 31 -18.48 10.04 15.25
C LEU A 31 -18.17 11.52 15.54
N ILE A 32 -18.16 12.39 14.51
CA ILE A 32 -17.93 13.83 14.67
C ILE A 32 -19.23 14.60 15.01
N ARG A 33 -20.42 13.99 14.84
CA ARG A 33 -21.71 14.62 15.20
C ARG A 33 -22.27 14.17 16.56
N SER A 34 -21.75 13.09 17.16
CA SER A 34 -22.15 12.65 18.52
C SER A 34 -21.32 13.29 19.64
N LEU A 35 -20.26 14.03 19.31
CA LEU A 35 -19.43 14.76 20.28
C LEU A 35 -19.85 16.24 20.47
N SER A 36 -20.94 16.69 19.83
CA SER A 36 -21.44 18.06 19.93
C SER A 36 -22.65 18.26 20.85
N SER A 37 -22.98 17.29 21.72
CA SER A 37 -24.15 17.36 22.62
C SER A 37 -23.83 17.08 24.09
N VAL A 38 -22.66 17.49 24.57
CA VAL A 38 -22.35 17.51 26.01
C VAL A 38 -22.24 18.97 26.46
N GLN A 39 -23.17 19.40 27.31
CA GLN A 39 -23.09 20.69 28.00
C GLN A 39 -21.80 20.75 28.84
N PRO A 40 -21.04 21.86 28.81
CA PRO A 40 -19.89 22.01 29.69
C PRO A 40 -20.37 22.25 31.13
N PRO A 41 -19.84 21.53 32.14
CA PRO A 41 -20.05 21.89 33.53
C PRO A 41 -19.16 23.09 33.92
N ASN A 42 -19.63 23.81 34.94
CA ASN A 42 -19.19 25.13 35.37
C ASN A 42 -17.68 25.34 35.52
N HIS A 43 -17.25 26.53 35.07
CA HIS A 43 -15.97 27.15 35.38
C HIS A 43 -15.61 27.04 36.88
N THR A 44 -14.49 26.37 37.18
CA THR A 44 -13.72 26.65 38.40
C THR A 44 -12.32 27.04 37.97
N VAL A 45 -12.05 28.35 38.03
CA VAL A 45 -10.79 28.97 37.66
C VAL A 45 -9.77 28.68 38.77
N LEU A 46 -8.81 27.78 38.53
CA LEU A 46 -7.58 27.70 39.30
C LEU A 46 -6.62 28.77 38.79
N ARG A 47 -6.60 29.92 39.47
CA ARG A 47 -5.58 30.98 39.30
C ARG A 47 -4.24 30.47 39.81
N ILE A 48 -3.29 30.24 38.91
CA ILE A 48 -1.87 30.14 39.24
C ILE A 48 -1.30 31.58 39.24
N PRO A 49 -0.60 32.04 40.29
CA PRO A 49 -0.14 33.42 40.39
C PRO A 49 1.06 33.68 39.46
N ARG A 50 0.99 34.76 38.68
CA ARG A 50 2.13 35.29 37.91
C ARG A 50 3.21 35.77 38.89
N ARG A 51 4.34 35.04 38.96
CA ARG A 51 5.61 35.62 39.41
C ARG A 51 6.35 36.14 38.18
N HIS A 52 6.75 37.41 38.25
CA HIS A 52 7.69 38.04 37.34
C HIS A 52 8.98 37.20 37.27
N VAL A 53 9.27 36.65 36.09
CA VAL A 53 10.61 36.20 35.71
C VAL A 53 11.02 37.07 34.52
N SER A 54 12.21 37.63 34.62
CA SER A 54 12.78 38.64 33.72
C SER A 54 12.95 38.15 32.27
N GLU A 55 12.69 39.06 31.34
CA GLU A 55 12.79 38.96 29.87
C GLU A 55 14.24 38.85 29.34
N GLN A 56 15.14 38.11 30.00
CA GLN A 56 16.55 38.01 29.57
C GLN A 56 17.07 36.60 29.24
N ASN A 57 16.24 35.55 29.33
CA ASN A 57 16.66 34.18 29.00
C ASN A 57 15.98 33.56 27.76
N TRP A 58 15.23 34.34 26.98
CA TRP A 58 14.56 33.83 25.76
C TRP A 58 15.39 33.94 24.48
N THR A 59 16.60 34.50 24.52
CA THR A 59 17.43 34.70 23.32
C THR A 59 18.28 33.49 22.91
N HIS A 60 18.26 32.39 23.66
CA HIS A 60 19.06 31.18 23.32
C HIS A 60 18.22 29.94 22.94
N LEU A 61 16.89 30.04 22.90
CA LEU A 61 16.00 28.92 22.60
C LEU A 61 15.19 29.07 21.30
N SER A 62 15.28 30.22 20.61
CA SER A 62 14.64 30.45 19.31
C SER A 62 15.51 30.07 18.10
N GLU A 63 16.74 29.58 18.30
CA GLU A 63 17.63 29.14 17.21
C GLU A 63 17.52 27.64 16.87
N PHE A 64 16.79 26.83 17.65
CA PHE A 64 16.84 25.36 17.53
C PHE A 64 15.59 24.68 16.96
N ILE A 65 14.56 25.43 16.55
CA ILE A 65 13.36 24.86 15.89
C ILE A 65 12.95 25.74 14.71
N HIS A 66 13.76 25.75 13.66
CA HIS A 66 13.33 26.10 12.30
C HIS A 66 14.05 25.18 11.31
N TYR A 67 13.47 24.00 11.08
CA TYR A 67 13.54 23.38 9.76
C TYR A 67 12.17 23.59 9.12
N ASP A 68 11.87 24.85 8.82
CA ASP A 68 11.05 25.11 7.64
C ASP A 68 11.97 24.84 6.44
N GLU A 69 11.48 24.09 5.45
CA GLU A 69 11.91 24.36 4.06
C GLU A 69 11.94 25.88 3.88
N PRO A 70 12.82 26.47 3.05
CA PRO A 70 12.65 27.86 2.70
C PRO A 70 11.27 27.99 2.05
N ALA A 71 10.27 28.36 2.84
CA ALA A 71 9.17 29.16 2.38
C ALA A 71 9.89 30.28 1.67
N GLN A 72 9.80 30.27 0.34
CA GLN A 72 10.21 31.38 -0.47
C GLN A 72 9.71 32.60 0.30
N THR A 73 10.63 33.41 0.81
CA THR A 73 10.32 34.78 1.20
C THR A 73 9.38 35.28 0.13
N PRO A 74 8.13 35.68 0.46
CA PRO A 74 7.27 36.21 -0.58
C PRO A 74 8.09 37.31 -1.22
N ASN A 75 8.51 37.09 -2.48
CA ASN A 75 9.24 38.10 -3.24
C ASN A 75 8.46 39.39 -3.04
N GLU A 76 9.14 40.52 -2.87
CA GLU A 76 8.47 41.83 -2.85
C GLU A 76 7.55 42.03 -4.08
N GLU A 77 7.72 41.23 -5.14
CA GLU A 77 6.81 41.05 -6.28
C GLU A 77 5.36 40.62 -5.92
N ASN A 78 5.13 39.89 -4.82
CA ASN A 78 3.80 39.42 -4.41
C ASN A 78 2.92 40.52 -3.80
N GLU A 79 3.49 41.58 -3.23
CA GLU A 79 2.72 42.76 -2.81
C GLU A 79 2.40 43.67 -4.00
N GLU A 80 3.29 43.80 -4.97
CA GLU A 80 3.01 44.54 -6.22
C GLU A 80 1.89 43.90 -7.04
N GLN A 81 1.82 42.55 -7.13
CA GLN A 81 0.77 41.85 -7.88
C GLN A 81 -0.65 42.00 -7.30
N LYS A 82 -0.81 42.24 -5.99
CA LYS A 82 -2.14 42.51 -5.39
C LYS A 82 -2.73 43.84 -5.88
N SER A 83 -1.89 44.82 -6.24
CA SER A 83 -2.34 46.15 -6.69
C SER A 83 -2.96 46.15 -8.09
N HIS A 84 -2.73 45.12 -8.92
CA HIS A 84 -3.10 45.10 -10.34
C HIS A 84 -4.43 44.39 -10.65
N ARG A 85 -5.02 43.64 -9.70
CA ARG A 85 -6.27 42.86 -9.88
C ARG A 85 -7.51 43.75 -9.75
N THR A 86 -8.16 44.08 -10.86
CA THR A 86 -9.24 45.10 -10.87
C THR A 86 -10.62 44.57 -11.30
N LEU A 87 -10.71 43.38 -11.89
CA LEU A 87 -11.95 42.88 -12.51
C LEU A 87 -12.83 42.07 -11.55
N GLY A 88 -14.15 42.24 -11.67
CA GLY A 88 -15.18 41.43 -10.98
C GLY A 88 -15.79 40.36 -11.89
N SER A 89 -16.72 39.55 -11.35
CA SER A 89 -17.28 38.37 -12.04
C SER A 89 -18.01 38.68 -13.36
N ILE A 90 -18.68 39.83 -13.48
CA ILE A 90 -19.47 40.16 -14.68
C ILE A 90 -18.56 40.52 -15.86
N ALA A 91 -17.72 41.54 -15.69
CA ALA A 91 -16.81 42.01 -16.74
C ALA A 91 -15.66 41.03 -17.00
N GLY A 92 -15.15 40.35 -15.97
CA GLY A 92 -13.98 39.48 -16.08
C GLY A 92 -14.28 38.03 -16.44
N VAL A 93 -15.50 37.53 -16.22
CA VAL A 93 -15.83 36.10 -16.47
C VAL A 93 -17.12 35.97 -17.29
N PHE A 94 -18.26 36.47 -16.81
CA PHE A 94 -19.56 36.27 -17.47
C PHE A 94 -19.59 36.81 -18.90
N SER A 95 -19.09 38.04 -19.12
CA SER A 95 -19.17 38.70 -20.44
C SER A 95 -18.25 38.05 -21.47
N PRO A 96 -16.96 37.80 -21.16
CA PRO A 96 -16.07 37.09 -22.08
C PRO A 96 -16.53 35.66 -22.39
N VAL A 97 -17.06 34.91 -21.40
CA VAL A 97 -17.59 33.57 -21.64
C VAL A 97 -18.83 33.60 -22.52
N SER A 98 -19.78 34.50 -22.25
CA SER A 98 -21.01 34.61 -23.06
C SER A 98 -20.71 35.01 -24.50
N LEU A 99 -19.80 35.97 -24.73
CA LEU A 99 -19.36 36.36 -26.08
C LEU A 99 -18.66 35.22 -26.81
N SER A 100 -17.81 34.48 -26.10
CA SER A 100 -17.09 33.34 -26.68
C SER A 100 -18.01 32.19 -27.06
N MET A 101 -19.14 32.01 -26.34
CA MET A 101 -20.17 31.04 -26.70
C MET A 101 -21.01 31.58 -27.87
N PHE A 102 -21.66 32.74 -27.74
CA PHE A 102 -22.52 33.29 -28.81
C PHE A 102 -21.88 33.32 -30.19
N SER A 103 -20.63 33.77 -30.27
CA SER A 103 -19.70 33.60 -31.40
C SER A 103 -20.36 33.70 -32.80
N ALA A 104 -19.96 32.84 -33.74
CA ALA A 104 -20.53 32.77 -35.09
C ALA A 104 -21.87 32.03 -35.12
N LEU A 105 -22.12 31.13 -34.17
CA LEU A 105 -23.27 30.24 -34.20
C LEU A 105 -24.60 31.00 -34.10
N LEU A 106 -24.66 32.02 -33.23
CA LEU A 106 -25.90 32.72 -32.88
C LEU A 106 -26.64 33.31 -34.10
N PHE A 107 -25.91 33.93 -35.02
CA PHE A 107 -26.50 34.64 -36.16
C PHE A 107 -26.30 33.94 -37.51
N LEU A 108 -25.22 33.16 -37.69
CA LEU A 108 -24.87 32.57 -39.00
C LEU A 108 -25.28 31.11 -39.19
N ARG A 109 -25.63 30.39 -38.11
CA ARG A 109 -25.72 28.92 -38.18
C ARG A 109 -26.92 28.30 -37.48
N VAL A 110 -27.70 29.04 -36.67
CA VAL A 110 -28.95 28.49 -36.10
C VAL A 110 -29.91 27.99 -37.18
N GLY A 111 -29.97 28.67 -38.33
CA GLY A 111 -30.78 28.23 -39.47
C GLY A 111 -30.28 26.91 -40.06
N PHE A 112 -28.96 26.78 -40.26
CA PHE A 112 -28.31 25.55 -40.70
C PHE A 112 -28.63 24.36 -39.77
N LEU A 113 -28.57 24.55 -38.44
CA LEU A 113 -28.86 23.50 -37.47
C LEU A 113 -30.30 22.97 -37.63
N ILE A 114 -31.29 23.88 -37.59
CA ILE A 114 -32.71 23.50 -37.64
C ILE A 114 -33.13 23.02 -39.02
N GLY A 115 -32.58 23.62 -40.09
CA GLY A 115 -32.88 23.23 -41.46
C GLY A 115 -32.51 21.77 -41.74
N HIS A 116 -31.37 21.29 -41.21
CA HIS A 116 -30.90 19.93 -41.44
C HIS A 116 -31.31 18.92 -40.36
N ALA A 117 -31.12 19.24 -39.07
CA ALA A 117 -31.42 18.32 -37.98
C ALA A 117 -32.89 18.41 -37.49
N GLY A 118 -33.60 19.48 -37.84
CA GLY A 118 -34.92 19.75 -37.26
C GLY A 118 -34.83 20.19 -35.80
N LEU A 119 -35.95 20.58 -35.23
CA LEU A 119 -36.02 21.15 -33.89
C LEU A 119 -35.67 20.13 -32.80
N LEU A 120 -36.26 18.93 -32.84
CA LEU A 120 -36.08 17.94 -31.76
C LEU A 120 -34.65 17.44 -31.66
N GLU A 121 -34.02 17.16 -32.80
CA GLU A 121 -32.62 16.70 -32.83
C GLU A 121 -31.66 17.83 -32.50
N THR A 122 -31.94 19.07 -32.93
CA THR A 122 -31.15 20.24 -32.51
C THR A 122 -31.21 20.45 -31.00
N LEU A 123 -32.40 20.34 -30.38
CA LEU A 123 -32.55 20.41 -28.92
C LEU A 123 -31.83 19.27 -28.21
N LEU A 124 -31.90 18.04 -28.74
CA LEU A 124 -31.15 16.89 -28.24
C LEU A 124 -29.63 17.16 -28.29
N GLN A 125 -29.12 17.69 -29.41
CA GLN A 125 -27.72 18.04 -29.55
C GLN A 125 -27.29 19.12 -28.56
N PHE A 126 -28.13 20.15 -28.32
CA PHE A 126 -27.87 21.12 -27.26
C PHE A 126 -27.85 20.46 -25.88
N VAL A 127 -28.79 19.56 -25.56
CA VAL A 127 -28.80 18.84 -24.27
C VAL A 127 -27.50 18.04 -24.09
N ILE A 128 -27.06 17.31 -25.11
CA ILE A 128 -25.79 16.55 -25.08
C ILE A 128 -24.62 17.50 -24.86
N ALA A 129 -24.52 18.57 -25.65
CA ALA A 129 -23.41 19.52 -25.59
C ALA A 129 -23.36 20.24 -24.23
N TYR A 130 -24.48 20.78 -23.75
CA TYR A 130 -24.56 21.48 -22.47
C TYR A 130 -24.34 20.54 -21.27
N THR A 131 -24.73 19.27 -21.35
CA THR A 131 -24.41 18.28 -20.32
C THR A 131 -22.90 18.07 -20.19
N ILE A 132 -22.21 17.89 -21.32
CA ILE A 132 -20.74 17.79 -21.37
C ILE A 132 -20.08 19.05 -20.81
N LEU A 133 -20.59 20.23 -21.19
CA LEU A 133 -20.09 21.51 -20.71
C LEU A 133 -20.31 21.67 -19.20
N ILE A 134 -21.48 21.36 -18.66
CA ILE A 134 -21.77 21.48 -17.23
C ILE A 134 -20.80 20.62 -16.42
N PHE A 135 -20.57 19.36 -16.81
CA PHE A 135 -19.59 18.51 -16.12
C PHE A 135 -18.17 19.09 -16.21
N THR A 136 -17.77 19.58 -17.38
CA THR A 136 -16.47 20.22 -17.54
C THR A 136 -16.35 21.50 -16.71
N VAL A 137 -17.41 22.32 -16.63
CA VAL A 137 -17.47 23.52 -15.80
C VAL A 137 -17.36 23.15 -14.33
N THR A 138 -18.00 22.07 -13.85
CA THR A 138 -17.82 21.62 -12.47
C THR A 138 -16.36 21.26 -12.16
N SER A 139 -15.64 20.66 -13.12
CA SER A 139 -14.21 20.38 -13.02
C SER A 139 -13.38 21.67 -13.00
N VAL A 140 -13.65 22.63 -13.90
CA VAL A 140 -12.99 23.95 -13.88
C VAL A 140 -13.22 24.67 -12.56
N CYS A 141 -14.45 24.65 -12.04
CA CYS A 141 -14.80 25.21 -10.74
C CYS A 141 -14.01 24.54 -9.60
N ALA A 142 -13.88 23.22 -9.62
CA ALA A 142 -13.10 22.47 -8.64
C ALA A 142 -11.63 22.91 -8.63
N ILE A 143 -10.98 22.95 -9.81
CA ILE A 143 -9.58 23.40 -9.93
C ILE A 143 -9.47 24.86 -9.46
N SER A 144 -10.40 25.73 -9.86
CA SER A 144 -10.36 27.14 -9.49
C SER A 144 -10.62 27.40 -8.00
N THR A 145 -11.13 26.41 -7.27
CA THR A 145 -11.37 26.51 -5.82
C THR A 145 -10.38 25.68 -5.02
N ASN A 146 -9.37 25.13 -5.68
CA ASN A 146 -8.30 24.36 -5.08
C ASN A 146 -7.08 25.25 -4.79
N GLY A 147 -6.95 25.69 -3.53
CA GLY A 147 -5.81 26.51 -3.08
C GLY A 147 -5.84 27.96 -3.60
N ALA A 148 -4.70 28.64 -3.47
CA ALA A 148 -4.52 30.00 -3.97
C ALA A 148 -4.19 29.97 -5.47
N ILE A 149 -5.12 30.41 -6.32
CA ILE A 149 -4.87 30.56 -7.76
C ILE A 149 -3.97 31.77 -7.99
N GLU A 150 -2.77 31.53 -8.51
CA GLU A 150 -1.90 32.59 -9.03
C GLU A 150 -2.28 32.96 -10.48
N GLY A 151 -1.82 34.13 -10.94
CA GLY A 151 -2.35 34.81 -12.13
C GLY A 151 -1.98 34.25 -13.51
N GLY A 152 -1.86 32.94 -13.67
CA GLY A 152 -1.35 32.28 -14.89
C GLY A 152 -2.40 31.71 -15.87
N GLY A 153 -3.70 31.95 -15.66
CA GLY A 153 -4.76 31.46 -16.57
C GLY A 153 -5.08 29.96 -16.43
N CYS A 154 -5.82 29.40 -17.40
CA CYS A 154 -6.27 27.99 -17.38
C CYS A 154 -5.11 26.99 -17.33
N TYR A 155 -4.06 27.24 -18.11
CA TYR A 155 -2.89 26.36 -18.14
C TYR A 155 -2.24 26.25 -16.76
N PHE A 156 -2.02 27.38 -16.07
CA PHE A 156 -1.41 27.38 -14.74
C PHE A 156 -2.27 26.62 -13.71
N MET A 157 -3.59 26.80 -13.77
CA MET A 157 -4.54 26.05 -12.93
C MET A 157 -4.42 24.53 -13.15
N ILE A 158 -4.25 24.09 -14.40
CA ILE A 158 -4.13 22.65 -14.75
C ILE A 158 -2.72 22.12 -14.42
N SER A 159 -1.66 22.83 -14.77
CA SER A 159 -0.27 22.38 -14.64
C SER A 159 0.17 22.22 -13.20
N ARG A 160 -0.31 23.08 -12.29
CA ARG A 160 -0.06 22.96 -10.85
C ARG A 160 -0.78 21.77 -10.22
N THR A 161 -1.86 21.28 -10.84
CA THR A 161 -2.61 20.11 -10.38
C THR A 161 -2.01 18.80 -10.91
N LEU A 162 -1.65 18.76 -12.19
CA LEU A 162 -1.18 17.54 -12.87
C LEU A 162 0.35 17.39 -12.97
N GLY A 163 1.11 18.46 -12.72
CA GLY A 163 2.55 18.50 -12.93
C GLY A 163 2.95 18.95 -14.36
N PRO A 164 4.25 19.12 -14.61
CA PRO A 164 4.77 19.79 -15.82
C PRO A 164 4.53 18.99 -17.11
N GLU A 165 4.62 17.65 -17.07
CA GLU A 165 4.52 16.80 -18.27
C GLU A 165 3.11 16.81 -18.87
N PHE A 166 2.12 16.52 -18.02
CA PHE A 166 0.72 16.55 -18.39
C PHE A 166 0.25 17.98 -18.61
N GLY A 167 0.58 18.89 -17.69
CA GLY A 167 0.21 20.30 -17.77
C GLY A 167 0.73 20.97 -19.05
N GLY A 168 2.01 20.75 -19.39
CA GLY A 168 2.64 21.32 -20.59
C GLY A 168 2.03 20.80 -21.89
N SER A 169 1.75 19.49 -21.96
CA SER A 169 1.13 18.88 -23.15
C SER A 169 -0.29 19.38 -23.37
N ILE A 170 -1.10 19.36 -22.31
CA ILE A 170 -2.49 19.83 -22.33
C ILE A 170 -2.55 21.33 -22.62
N GLY A 171 -1.68 22.12 -21.99
CA GLY A 171 -1.56 23.55 -22.23
C GLY A 171 -1.19 23.89 -23.67
N THR A 172 -0.31 23.11 -24.28
CA THR A 172 0.08 23.29 -25.70
C THR A 172 -1.09 23.01 -26.64
N LEU A 173 -1.85 21.94 -26.40
CA LEU A 173 -3.03 21.62 -27.21
C LEU A 173 -4.17 22.61 -26.98
N PHE A 174 -4.33 23.12 -25.77
CA PHE A 174 -5.27 24.19 -25.48
C PHE A 174 -4.88 25.51 -26.15
N CYS A 175 -3.57 25.82 -26.21
CA CYS A 175 -3.04 26.94 -26.98
C CYS A 175 -3.40 26.81 -28.47
N LEU A 176 -3.21 25.62 -29.04
CA LEU A 176 -3.57 25.29 -30.42
C LEU A 176 -5.08 25.38 -30.66
N ALA A 177 -5.91 24.89 -29.73
CA ALA A 177 -7.37 24.99 -29.81
C ALA A 177 -7.81 26.46 -29.92
N ASN A 178 -7.27 27.34 -29.07
CA ASN A 178 -7.58 28.77 -29.13
C ASN A 178 -7.07 29.44 -30.42
N ILE A 179 -5.95 29.01 -31.00
CA ILE A 179 -5.46 29.49 -32.31
C ILE A 179 -6.48 29.15 -33.41
N VAL A 180 -6.86 27.88 -33.51
CA VAL A 180 -7.85 27.41 -34.50
C VAL A 180 -9.20 28.09 -34.28
N SER A 181 -9.60 28.33 -33.03
CA SER A 181 -10.82 29.04 -32.69
C SER A 181 -10.80 30.51 -33.10
N SER A 182 -9.65 31.18 -32.94
CA SER A 182 -9.51 32.57 -33.40
C SER A 182 -9.65 32.67 -34.92
N ALA A 183 -9.04 31.72 -35.66
CA ALA A 183 -9.18 31.62 -37.11
C ALA A 183 -10.62 31.31 -37.55
N LEU A 184 -11.33 30.43 -36.83
CA LEU A 184 -12.74 30.12 -37.07
C LEU A 184 -13.60 31.38 -37.04
N TYR A 185 -13.44 32.19 -36.00
CA TYR A 185 -14.26 33.38 -35.80
C TYR A 185 -13.88 34.53 -36.74
N LEU A 186 -12.61 34.65 -37.14
CA LEU A 186 -12.20 35.57 -38.22
C LEU A 186 -12.84 35.20 -39.55
N THR A 187 -12.85 33.90 -39.87
CA THR A 187 -13.49 33.39 -41.10
C THR A 187 -14.99 33.66 -41.07
N GLY A 188 -15.66 33.44 -39.93
CA GLY A 188 -17.08 33.77 -39.75
C GLY A 188 -17.37 35.26 -39.83
N CYS A 189 -16.48 36.12 -39.35
CA CYS A 189 -16.61 37.58 -39.49
C CYS A 189 -16.47 38.00 -40.96
N ALA A 190 -15.48 37.45 -41.67
CA ALA A 190 -15.28 37.71 -43.10
C ALA A 190 -16.46 37.20 -43.95
N GLU A 191 -17.00 36.02 -43.65
CA GLU A 191 -18.21 35.49 -44.29
C GLU A 191 -19.40 36.43 -44.06
N GLY A 192 -19.64 36.85 -42.82
CA GLY A 192 -20.68 37.82 -42.49
C GLY A 192 -20.52 39.17 -43.21
N LEU A 193 -19.29 39.65 -43.41
CA LEU A 193 -19.05 40.89 -44.18
C LEU A 193 -19.35 40.71 -45.67
N VAL A 194 -18.88 39.61 -46.28
CA VAL A 194 -19.10 39.33 -47.70
C VAL A 194 -20.58 39.09 -48.00
N GLU A 195 -21.31 38.39 -47.13
CA GLU A 195 -22.75 38.15 -47.35
C GLU A 195 -23.62 39.42 -47.19
N ASN A 196 -23.11 40.46 -46.52
CA ASN A 196 -23.84 41.73 -46.34
C ASN A 196 -23.47 42.80 -47.38
N PHE A 197 -22.22 42.82 -47.83
CA PHE A 197 -21.64 43.89 -48.67
C PHE A 197 -21.05 43.37 -50.00
N GLY A 198 -21.05 42.06 -50.23
CA GLY A 198 -20.51 41.43 -51.44
C GLY A 198 -21.48 41.48 -52.64
N PRO A 199 -21.17 40.77 -53.74
CA PRO A 199 -22.14 40.57 -54.81
C PRO A 199 -23.35 39.84 -54.24
N SER A 200 -24.54 40.43 -54.39
CA SER A 200 -25.81 39.95 -53.82
C SER A 200 -25.95 40.17 -52.30
N GLY A 201 -25.28 41.19 -51.76
CA GLY A 201 -25.32 41.56 -50.34
C GLY A 201 -26.67 42.12 -49.86
N TYR A 202 -27.06 41.77 -48.62
CA TYR A 202 -28.33 42.20 -48.03
C TYR A 202 -28.46 43.71 -47.72
N LEU A 203 -27.33 44.41 -47.49
CA LEU A 203 -27.29 45.84 -47.17
C LEU A 203 -26.90 46.69 -48.37
N VAL A 204 -25.78 46.35 -48.99
CA VAL A 204 -25.24 47.06 -50.16
C VAL A 204 -24.77 46.03 -51.16
N ASP A 205 -25.28 46.10 -52.38
CA ASP A 205 -24.93 45.19 -53.44
C ASP A 205 -23.58 45.59 -54.08
N GLY A 206 -22.64 44.65 -54.14
CA GLY A 206 -21.38 44.78 -54.90
C GLY A 206 -20.32 45.72 -54.31
N ALA A 207 -20.37 46.04 -53.01
CA ALA A 207 -19.36 46.91 -52.39
C ALA A 207 -18.00 46.23 -52.19
N PHE A 208 -17.99 44.91 -51.95
CA PHE A 208 -16.78 44.09 -51.84
C PHE A 208 -16.75 42.98 -52.89
N PRO A 209 -15.60 42.69 -53.51
CA PRO A 209 -15.46 41.50 -54.35
C PRO A 209 -15.47 40.22 -53.50
N ASP A 210 -16.07 39.16 -54.02
CA ASP A 210 -16.04 37.81 -53.44
C ASP A 210 -14.98 36.92 -54.14
N GLY A 211 -14.41 35.99 -53.37
CA GLY A 211 -13.41 35.02 -53.81
C GLY A 211 -12.56 34.51 -52.65
N ARG A 212 -11.96 33.33 -52.79
CA ARG A 212 -11.14 32.69 -51.72
C ARG A 212 -10.05 33.62 -51.18
N TRP A 213 -9.32 34.29 -52.08
CA TRP A 213 -8.23 35.19 -51.71
C TRP A 213 -8.73 36.52 -51.13
N TRP A 214 -9.91 37.00 -51.54
CA TRP A 214 -10.56 38.17 -50.96
C TRP A 214 -11.04 37.90 -49.54
N ARG A 215 -11.72 36.76 -49.32
CA ARG A 215 -12.12 36.29 -47.98
C ARG A 215 -10.92 36.12 -47.05
N PHE A 216 -9.82 35.56 -47.56
CA PHE A 216 -8.54 35.49 -46.84
C PHE A 216 -8.03 36.89 -46.48
N LEU A 217 -7.95 37.82 -47.44
CA LEU A 217 -7.52 39.20 -47.20
C LEU A 217 -8.37 39.90 -46.14
N TYR A 218 -9.69 39.76 -46.17
CA TYR A 218 -10.59 40.34 -45.16
C TYR A 218 -10.31 39.76 -43.78
N ALA A 219 -10.18 38.43 -43.67
CA ALA A 219 -9.84 37.76 -42.41
C ALA A 219 -8.46 38.19 -41.88
N SER A 220 -7.43 38.30 -42.73
CA SER A 220 -6.09 38.78 -42.38
C SER A 220 -6.10 40.23 -41.93
N THR A 221 -6.92 41.08 -42.56
CA THR A 221 -7.07 42.50 -42.18
C THR A 221 -7.69 42.62 -40.80
N ILE A 222 -8.73 41.82 -40.50
CA ILE A 222 -9.35 41.77 -39.17
C ILE A 222 -8.38 41.18 -38.14
N ASN A 223 -7.56 40.18 -38.50
CA ASN A 223 -6.50 39.64 -37.65
C ASN A 223 -5.47 40.72 -37.29
N LEU A 224 -5.09 41.58 -38.25
CA LEU A 224 -4.20 42.72 -38.00
C LEU A 224 -4.81 43.70 -36.99
N VAL A 225 -6.12 43.98 -37.08
CA VAL A 225 -6.84 44.78 -36.08
C VAL A 225 -6.80 44.10 -34.71
N ASN A 226 -6.99 42.78 -34.64
CA ASN A 226 -6.89 42.03 -33.38
C ASN A 226 -5.51 42.16 -32.76
N ILE A 227 -4.43 42.09 -33.55
CA ILE A 227 -3.06 42.31 -33.06
C ILE A 227 -2.96 43.68 -32.41
N VAL A 228 -3.38 44.75 -33.10
CA VAL A 228 -3.31 46.12 -32.58
C VAL A 228 -4.06 46.26 -31.25
N VAL A 229 -5.26 45.69 -31.15
CA VAL A 229 -6.06 45.75 -29.91
C VAL A 229 -5.43 44.91 -28.79
N CYS A 230 -4.91 43.72 -29.10
CA CYS A 230 -4.20 42.87 -28.15
C CYS A 230 -2.96 43.56 -27.56
N LEU A 231 -2.28 44.42 -28.32
CA LEU A 231 -1.11 45.17 -27.84
C LEU A 231 -1.47 46.21 -26.76
N ILE A 232 -2.69 46.78 -26.81
CA ILE A 232 -3.18 47.76 -25.81
C ILE A 232 -3.33 47.11 -24.42
N GLY A 233 -3.73 45.83 -24.36
CA GLY A 233 -3.71 45.01 -23.15
C GLY A 233 -5.05 44.33 -22.79
N ALA A 234 -4.95 43.18 -22.12
CA ALA A 234 -6.09 42.30 -21.79
C ALA A 234 -7.11 42.93 -20.82
N ALA A 235 -6.66 43.75 -19.87
CA ALA A 235 -7.56 44.42 -18.91
C ALA A 235 -8.52 45.42 -19.59
N ALA A 236 -8.06 46.09 -20.66
CA ALA A 236 -8.91 46.97 -21.47
C ALA A 236 -9.98 46.17 -22.22
N PHE A 237 -9.59 45.03 -22.81
CA PHE A 237 -10.52 44.12 -23.49
C PHE A 237 -11.59 43.57 -22.53
N ALA A 238 -11.23 43.13 -21.32
CA ALA A 238 -12.20 42.59 -20.37
C ALA A 238 -13.25 43.64 -19.95
N LYS A 239 -12.85 44.91 -19.78
CA LYS A 239 -13.81 46.00 -19.53
C LYS A 239 -14.69 46.28 -20.75
N ALA A 240 -14.12 46.26 -21.96
CA ALA A 240 -14.86 46.45 -23.20
C ALA A 240 -15.82 45.27 -23.50
N SER A 241 -15.51 44.05 -23.06
CA SER A 241 -16.33 42.85 -23.29
C SER A 241 -17.74 42.98 -22.74
N ALA A 242 -17.93 43.66 -21.60
CA ALA A 242 -19.27 43.92 -21.08
C ALA A 242 -20.08 44.86 -21.99
N VAL A 243 -19.44 45.88 -22.57
CA VAL A 243 -20.07 46.80 -23.53
C VAL A 243 -20.42 46.07 -24.82
N ILE A 244 -19.49 45.26 -25.34
CA ILE A 244 -19.71 44.45 -26.56
C ILE A 244 -20.87 43.48 -26.35
N LEU A 245 -20.93 42.79 -25.20
CA LEU A 245 -22.06 41.92 -24.88
C LEU A 245 -23.39 42.70 -24.84
N GLY A 246 -23.39 43.92 -24.28
CA GLY A 246 -24.55 44.80 -24.32
C GLY A 246 -25.04 45.07 -25.74
N ILE A 247 -24.12 45.37 -26.67
CA ILE A 247 -24.44 45.58 -28.10
C ILE A 247 -25.04 44.31 -28.71
N VAL A 248 -24.42 43.15 -28.48
CA VAL A 248 -24.91 41.86 -29.00
C VAL A 248 -26.31 41.55 -28.46
N ILE A 249 -26.58 41.80 -27.18
CA ILE A 249 -27.90 41.60 -26.55
C ILE A 249 -28.94 42.53 -27.17
N VAL A 250 -28.61 43.80 -27.44
CA VAL A 250 -29.52 44.72 -28.13
C VAL A 250 -29.85 44.20 -29.53
N CYS A 251 -28.85 43.80 -30.31
CA CYS A 251 -29.04 43.24 -31.64
C CYS A 251 -29.91 41.97 -31.61
N LEU A 252 -29.61 41.06 -30.68
CA LEU A 252 -30.39 39.84 -30.46
C LEU A 252 -31.84 40.16 -30.06
N SER A 253 -32.06 41.15 -29.21
CA SER A 253 -33.41 41.54 -28.77
C SER A 253 -34.24 42.05 -29.94
N VAL A 254 -33.63 42.83 -30.84
CA VAL A 254 -34.28 43.29 -32.08
C VAL A 254 -34.63 42.09 -32.99
N VAL A 255 -33.76 41.10 -33.11
CA VAL A 255 -34.04 39.86 -33.87
C VAL A 255 -35.20 39.09 -33.25
N VAL A 256 -35.21 38.89 -31.93
CA VAL A 256 -36.30 38.21 -31.22
C VAL A 256 -37.62 38.95 -31.40
N VAL A 257 -37.63 40.29 -31.30
CA VAL A 257 -38.83 41.09 -31.57
C VAL A 257 -39.28 40.97 -33.03
N SER A 258 -38.34 40.86 -33.98
CA SER A 258 -38.66 40.71 -35.41
C SER A 258 -39.41 39.42 -35.71
N PHE A 259 -39.06 38.31 -35.04
CA PHE A 259 -39.80 37.04 -35.14
C PHE A 259 -41.27 37.16 -34.70
N LEU A 260 -41.57 38.08 -33.78
CA LEU A 260 -42.92 38.27 -33.22
C LEU A 260 -43.72 39.35 -33.97
N ALA A 261 -43.04 40.36 -34.53
CA ALA A 261 -43.68 41.56 -35.06
C ALA A 261 -43.92 41.54 -36.57
N GLN A 262 -43.12 40.80 -37.35
CA GLN A 262 -43.25 40.76 -38.81
C GLN A 262 -44.39 39.84 -39.27
N PRO A 263 -45.22 40.25 -40.26
CA PRO A 263 -46.23 39.39 -40.88
C PRO A 263 -45.58 38.32 -41.79
N ALA A 264 -46.37 37.43 -42.38
CA ALA A 264 -45.85 36.44 -43.34
C ALA A 264 -45.44 37.09 -44.68
N PHE A 265 -44.25 36.78 -45.19
CA PHE A 265 -43.73 37.26 -46.48
C PHE A 265 -42.64 36.33 -47.05
N GLU A 266 -42.22 36.58 -48.30
CA GLU A 266 -41.17 35.82 -48.98
C GLU A 266 -39.80 36.50 -48.86
N VAL A 267 -38.77 35.71 -48.54
CA VAL A 267 -37.37 36.12 -48.39
C VAL A 267 -36.58 35.61 -49.61
N PRO A 268 -35.84 36.47 -50.34
CA PRO A 268 -35.04 36.04 -51.48
C PRO A 268 -33.85 35.18 -51.04
N ILE A 269 -33.57 34.08 -51.75
CA ILE A 269 -32.41 33.21 -51.47
C ILE A 269 -31.13 33.87 -52.02
N PRO A 270 -29.98 33.80 -51.33
CA PRO A 270 -28.72 34.39 -51.80
C PRO A 270 -28.24 33.84 -53.15
N GLU A 271 -27.65 34.69 -54.00
CA GLU A 271 -27.13 34.26 -55.32
C GLU A 271 -25.85 33.44 -55.25
N ALA A 272 -25.22 33.41 -54.08
CA ALA A 272 -24.14 32.49 -53.76
C ALA A 272 -24.59 31.01 -53.72
N ASN A 273 -25.89 30.71 -53.60
CA ASN A 273 -26.41 29.35 -53.56
C ASN A 273 -26.69 28.79 -54.97
N HIS A 274 -25.64 28.27 -55.61
CA HIS A 274 -25.72 27.64 -56.94
C HIS A 274 -26.46 26.30 -56.97
N LEU A 275 -26.85 25.71 -55.84
CA LEU A 275 -27.60 24.44 -55.81
C LEU A 275 -29.07 24.61 -56.21
N VAL A 276 -29.64 25.79 -55.92
CA VAL A 276 -31.09 26.05 -56.07
C VAL A 276 -31.36 27.21 -57.03
N GLN A 277 -30.42 28.14 -57.19
CA GLN A 277 -30.58 29.24 -58.13
C GLN A 277 -30.32 28.83 -59.57
N ASN A 278 -31.19 29.31 -60.46
CA ASN A 278 -31.07 29.12 -61.91
C ASN A 278 -30.95 30.51 -62.57
N GLU A 279 -30.12 30.67 -63.61
CA GLU A 279 -29.77 31.98 -64.21
C GLU A 279 -30.99 32.80 -64.70
N THR A 280 -32.14 32.16 -64.88
CA THR A 280 -33.37 32.78 -65.39
C THR A 280 -34.46 33.08 -64.35
N MET A 281 -34.42 32.49 -63.14
CA MET A 281 -35.49 32.62 -62.13
C MET A 281 -34.91 32.72 -60.71
N LYS A 282 -35.16 33.83 -60.01
CA LYS A 282 -34.82 33.98 -58.58
C LYS A 282 -35.81 33.19 -57.72
N VAL A 283 -35.28 32.34 -56.84
CA VAL A 283 -36.08 31.49 -55.94
C VAL A 283 -36.18 32.17 -54.56
N ASN A 284 -37.38 32.23 -53.99
CA ASN A 284 -37.63 32.78 -52.67
C ASN A 284 -37.98 31.68 -51.66
N GLY A 285 -37.63 31.87 -50.40
CA GLY A 285 -38.12 31.08 -49.25
C GLY A 285 -39.24 31.81 -48.51
N SER A 286 -40.05 31.10 -47.73
CA SER A 286 -41.20 31.70 -47.04
C SER A 286 -40.95 31.88 -45.53
N PHE A 287 -41.23 33.09 -45.03
CA PHE A 287 -41.42 33.40 -43.60
C PHE A 287 -42.93 33.44 -43.31
N THR A 288 -43.43 32.58 -42.44
CA THR A 288 -44.88 32.39 -42.22
C THR A 288 -45.41 33.09 -40.97
N GLY A 289 -44.54 33.71 -40.17
CA GLY A 289 -44.86 34.20 -38.83
C GLY A 289 -45.28 33.08 -37.86
N LEU A 290 -45.67 33.44 -36.64
CA LEU A 290 -46.09 32.48 -35.59
C LEU A 290 -47.48 31.86 -35.82
N THR A 291 -48.19 32.28 -36.86
CA THR A 291 -49.59 31.95 -37.12
C THR A 291 -49.83 30.57 -37.71
N THR A 292 -48.81 29.91 -38.28
CA THR A 292 -48.98 28.67 -39.03
C THR A 292 -48.40 27.47 -38.30
N SER A 293 -49.26 26.62 -37.73
CA SER A 293 -48.84 25.36 -37.08
C SER A 293 -48.14 24.40 -38.04
N ALA A 294 -48.45 24.45 -39.35
CA ALA A 294 -47.84 23.59 -40.37
C ALA A 294 -46.31 23.81 -40.50
N THR A 295 -45.82 25.05 -40.36
CA THR A 295 -44.38 25.35 -40.42
C THR A 295 -43.63 24.69 -39.26
N PHE A 296 -44.20 24.77 -38.05
CA PHE A 296 -43.63 24.14 -36.86
C PHE A 296 -43.53 22.61 -37.00
N TYR A 297 -44.61 21.96 -37.46
CA TYR A 297 -44.60 20.51 -37.68
C TYR A 297 -43.64 20.09 -38.81
N GLY A 298 -43.49 20.92 -39.85
CA GLY A 298 -42.55 20.67 -40.95
C GLY A 298 -41.07 20.73 -40.56
N ASN A 299 -40.74 21.39 -39.45
CA ASN A 299 -39.37 21.51 -38.94
C ASN A 299 -39.07 20.59 -37.76
N LEU A 300 -39.99 19.70 -37.38
CA LEU A 300 -39.84 18.92 -36.14
C LEU A 300 -38.78 17.82 -36.24
N TRP A 301 -38.69 17.18 -37.41
CA TRP A 301 -37.86 16.02 -37.70
C TRP A 301 -36.66 16.36 -38.59
N PRO A 302 -35.58 15.57 -38.54
CA PRO A 302 -34.41 15.79 -39.38
C PRO A 302 -34.70 15.61 -40.86
N ASN A 303 -34.06 16.47 -41.65
CA ASN A 303 -34.05 16.42 -43.10
C ASN A 303 -32.65 16.80 -43.59
N TYR A 304 -31.70 15.88 -43.49
CA TYR A 304 -30.32 16.10 -43.92
C TYR A 304 -30.23 16.34 -45.44
N GLY A 305 -29.39 17.29 -45.84
CA GLY A 305 -29.26 17.76 -47.22
C GLY A 305 -27.81 18.11 -47.56
N GLN A 306 -27.59 18.71 -48.72
CA GLN A 306 -26.27 19.18 -49.14
C GLN A 306 -25.99 20.57 -48.55
N ASP A 307 -24.74 20.79 -48.13
CA ASP A 307 -24.24 22.10 -47.72
C ASP A 307 -23.81 22.91 -48.95
N TYR A 308 -24.49 24.03 -49.22
CA TYR A 308 -24.19 24.89 -50.37
C TYR A 308 -22.95 25.77 -50.17
N THR A 309 -22.42 25.88 -48.94
CA THR A 309 -21.19 26.62 -48.63
C THR A 309 -19.92 25.77 -48.77
N SER A 310 -20.07 24.45 -48.89
CA SER A 310 -18.96 23.53 -49.12
C SER A 310 -18.63 23.43 -50.62
N PRO A 311 -17.34 23.54 -51.03
CA PRO A 311 -16.92 23.50 -52.43
C PRO A 311 -17.37 22.24 -53.20
N ASP A 312 -17.53 21.12 -52.48
CA ASP A 312 -17.88 19.81 -53.04
C ASP A 312 -19.36 19.42 -52.82
N GLY A 313 -20.20 20.28 -52.21
CA GLY A 313 -21.62 19.98 -51.94
C GLY A 313 -21.84 18.78 -51.00
N GLY A 314 -20.96 18.59 -50.02
CA GLY A 314 -20.96 17.42 -49.13
C GLY A 314 -22.28 17.23 -48.36
N LEU A 315 -22.64 15.95 -48.13
CA LEU A 315 -23.82 15.58 -47.34
C LEU A 315 -23.62 15.96 -45.87
N VAL A 316 -24.58 16.70 -45.32
CA VAL A 316 -24.61 17.05 -43.90
C VAL A 316 -25.08 15.85 -43.09
N SER A 317 -24.39 15.53 -42.00
CA SER A 317 -24.73 14.44 -41.08
C SER A 317 -24.97 14.95 -39.66
N PHE A 318 -25.50 14.10 -38.77
CA PHE A 318 -25.58 14.39 -37.33
C PHE A 318 -24.25 14.89 -36.75
N ALA A 319 -23.15 14.22 -37.09
CA ALA A 319 -21.81 14.56 -36.62
C ALA A 319 -21.34 15.93 -37.14
N THR A 320 -21.65 16.26 -38.40
CA THR A 320 -21.34 17.55 -39.02
C THR A 320 -22.10 18.68 -38.32
N VAL A 321 -23.40 18.51 -38.09
CA VAL A 321 -24.26 19.49 -37.40
C VAL A 321 -23.81 19.68 -35.96
N PHE A 322 -23.55 18.58 -35.25
CA PHE A 322 -23.05 18.64 -33.88
C PHE A 322 -21.67 19.32 -33.80
N GLY A 323 -20.76 19.05 -34.74
CA GLY A 323 -19.45 19.69 -34.78
C GLY A 323 -19.52 21.21 -34.94
N VAL A 324 -20.43 21.70 -35.78
CA VAL A 324 -20.71 23.14 -35.96
C VAL A 324 -21.39 23.73 -34.72
N LEU A 325 -22.43 23.07 -34.19
CA LEU A 325 -23.12 23.47 -32.95
C LEU A 325 -22.13 23.56 -31.79
N PHE A 326 -21.30 22.53 -31.60
CA PHE A 326 -20.37 22.45 -30.50
C PHE A 326 -19.37 23.60 -30.51
N SER A 327 -18.92 24.02 -31.71
CA SER A 327 -18.02 25.16 -31.86
C SER A 327 -18.60 26.45 -31.27
N GLY A 328 -19.92 26.65 -31.36
CA GLY A 328 -20.63 27.80 -30.79
C GLY A 328 -21.12 27.63 -29.34
N VAL A 329 -20.80 26.53 -28.67
CA VAL A 329 -20.99 26.42 -27.21
C VAL A 329 -19.66 26.22 -26.49
N THR A 330 -18.54 26.26 -27.23
CA THR A 330 -17.20 26.30 -26.65
C THR A 330 -16.88 27.66 -26.02
N GLY A 331 -15.71 27.79 -25.39
CA GLY A 331 -15.28 29.05 -24.81
C GLY A 331 -15.59 29.23 -23.32
N ILE A 332 -16.00 28.17 -22.62
CA ILE A 332 -16.21 28.20 -21.15
C ILE A 332 -14.94 28.59 -20.36
N MET A 333 -13.76 28.40 -20.96
CA MET A 333 -12.47 28.73 -20.36
C MET A 333 -12.04 30.19 -20.58
N ALA A 334 -12.79 30.99 -21.36
CA ALA A 334 -12.45 32.39 -21.63
C ALA A 334 -12.33 33.23 -20.34
N GLY A 335 -13.22 33.00 -19.36
CA GLY A 335 -13.17 33.68 -18.07
C GLY A 335 -12.02 33.20 -17.17
N ALA A 336 -11.66 31.92 -17.27
CA ALA A 336 -10.55 31.33 -16.53
C ALA A 336 -9.17 31.75 -17.12
N ASN A 337 -9.10 32.11 -18.41
CA ASN A 337 -7.92 32.74 -19.02
C ASN A 337 -7.63 34.15 -18.47
N MET A 338 -8.63 34.81 -17.87
CA MET A 338 -8.50 36.13 -17.22
C MET A 338 -8.22 36.04 -15.71
N SER A 339 -7.90 34.85 -15.18
CA SER A 339 -7.79 34.62 -13.73
C SER A 339 -6.78 35.54 -13.02
N GLY A 340 -5.72 35.96 -13.71
CA GLY A 340 -4.72 36.88 -13.17
C GLY A 340 -5.17 38.33 -12.98
N GLU A 341 -6.27 38.73 -13.62
CA GLU A 341 -6.81 40.10 -13.57
C GLU A 341 -8.03 40.23 -12.63
N LEU A 342 -8.55 39.09 -12.14
CA LEU A 342 -9.71 39.01 -11.26
C LEU A 342 -9.34 39.32 -9.82
N LYS A 343 -10.17 40.12 -9.13
CA LYS A 343 -10.02 40.39 -7.68
C LYS A 343 -10.01 39.10 -6.86
N ASP A 344 -11.05 38.27 -7.06
CA ASP A 344 -11.23 36.98 -6.39
C ASP A 344 -11.52 35.89 -7.45
N PRO A 345 -10.50 35.23 -8.02
CA PRO A 345 -10.70 34.27 -9.09
C PRO A 345 -11.49 33.02 -8.63
N SER A 346 -11.25 32.54 -7.42
CA SER A 346 -11.93 31.35 -6.85
C SER A 346 -13.44 31.54 -6.64
N LYS A 347 -13.92 32.78 -6.49
CA LYS A 347 -15.37 33.10 -6.41
C LYS A 347 -15.93 33.54 -7.75
N SER A 348 -15.15 34.28 -8.54
CA SER A 348 -15.60 34.90 -9.78
C SER A 348 -15.74 33.90 -10.91
N ILE A 349 -14.81 32.93 -11.03
CA ILE A 349 -14.83 31.91 -12.10
C ILE A 349 -16.08 31.02 -11.97
N PRO A 350 -16.40 30.41 -10.81
CA PRO A 350 -17.59 29.55 -10.70
C PRO A 350 -18.89 30.29 -10.97
N ARG A 351 -19.09 31.47 -10.37
CA ARG A 351 -20.33 32.25 -10.53
C ARG A 351 -20.49 32.78 -11.94
N GLY A 352 -19.42 33.32 -12.54
CA GLY A 352 -19.47 33.90 -13.87
C GLY A 352 -19.65 32.85 -14.97
N THR A 353 -18.97 31.71 -14.87
CA THR A 353 -19.04 30.65 -15.90
C THR A 353 -20.39 29.94 -15.87
N LEU A 354 -20.90 29.54 -14.69
CA LEU A 354 -22.20 28.87 -14.58
C LEU A 354 -23.36 29.78 -15.04
N SER A 355 -23.33 31.07 -14.68
CA SER A 355 -24.36 32.02 -15.13
C SER A 355 -24.31 32.26 -16.64
N ALA A 356 -23.11 32.33 -17.25
CA ALA A 356 -22.96 32.49 -18.70
C ALA A 356 -23.45 31.26 -19.48
N VAL A 357 -23.14 30.05 -19.01
CA VAL A 357 -23.63 28.80 -19.61
C VAL A 357 -25.15 28.71 -19.52
N GLY A 358 -25.74 29.04 -18.36
CA GLY A 358 -27.20 29.08 -18.22
C GLY A 358 -27.87 30.12 -19.13
N PHE A 359 -27.30 31.32 -19.22
CA PHE A 359 -27.80 32.40 -20.06
C PHE A 359 -27.76 32.06 -21.55
N THR A 360 -26.62 31.58 -22.05
CA THR A 360 -26.47 31.22 -23.46
C THR A 360 -27.34 30.04 -23.86
N GLY A 361 -27.44 29.02 -22.99
CA GLY A 361 -28.30 27.86 -23.23
C GLY A 361 -29.77 28.24 -23.37
N LEU A 362 -30.25 29.13 -22.49
CA LEU A 362 -31.61 29.66 -22.57
C LEU A 362 -31.86 30.41 -23.87
N VAL A 363 -30.93 31.26 -24.29
CA VAL A 363 -31.02 32.02 -25.55
C VAL A 363 -31.08 31.10 -26.77
N TYR A 364 -30.23 30.08 -26.85
CA TYR A 364 -30.25 29.14 -27.98
C TYR A 364 -31.54 28.33 -28.05
N VAL A 365 -32.10 27.91 -26.92
CA VAL A 365 -33.39 27.20 -26.89
C VAL A 365 -34.53 28.10 -27.38
N ILE A 366 -34.61 29.34 -26.89
CA ILE A 366 -35.62 30.31 -27.33
C ILE A 366 -35.51 30.58 -28.83
N LEU A 367 -34.30 30.87 -29.31
CA LEU A 367 -34.06 31.17 -30.71
C LEU A 367 -34.36 29.98 -31.61
N SER A 368 -34.09 28.76 -31.13
CA SER A 368 -34.39 27.55 -31.89
C SER A 368 -35.89 27.31 -32.06
N LEU A 369 -36.66 27.52 -30.98
CA LEU A 369 -38.12 27.41 -31.00
C LEU A 369 -38.75 28.47 -31.91
N LEU A 370 -38.29 29.72 -31.84
CA LEU A 370 -38.78 30.80 -32.69
C LEU A 370 -38.44 30.56 -34.18
N THR A 371 -37.22 30.11 -34.47
CA THR A 371 -36.80 29.80 -35.84
C THR A 371 -37.62 28.66 -36.44
N ALA A 372 -37.81 27.56 -35.70
CA ALA A 372 -38.58 26.40 -36.17
C ALA A 372 -40.08 26.70 -36.36
N SER A 373 -40.65 27.65 -35.61
CA SER A 373 -42.07 28.00 -35.70
C SER A 373 -42.41 29.00 -36.80
N THR A 374 -41.44 29.82 -37.23
CA THR A 374 -41.69 30.97 -38.13
C THR A 374 -41.11 30.84 -39.53
N CYS A 375 -40.03 30.06 -39.71
CA CYS A 375 -39.32 29.93 -40.98
C CYS A 375 -39.55 28.55 -41.62
N SER A 376 -39.79 28.49 -42.93
CA SER A 376 -39.91 27.21 -43.64
C SER A 376 -38.58 26.44 -43.70
N ASN A 377 -38.63 25.09 -43.71
CA ASN A 377 -37.44 24.24 -43.82
C ASN A 377 -36.58 24.58 -45.06
N PHE A 378 -37.25 24.92 -46.17
CA PHE A 378 -36.60 25.29 -47.42
C PHE A 378 -35.79 26.58 -47.30
N LEU A 379 -36.28 27.60 -46.58
CA LEU A 379 -35.53 28.83 -46.31
C LEU A 379 -34.29 28.52 -45.47
N LEU A 380 -34.46 27.75 -44.38
CA LEU A 380 -33.37 27.47 -43.42
C LEU A 380 -32.20 26.67 -44.01
N LYS A 381 -32.45 25.82 -45.01
CA LYS A 381 -31.39 25.05 -45.70
C LYS A 381 -30.61 25.86 -46.73
N ASN A 382 -31.25 26.84 -47.34
CA ASN A 382 -30.73 27.52 -48.52
C ASN A 382 -30.25 28.94 -48.25
N ASP A 383 -30.55 29.48 -47.07
CA ASP A 383 -30.03 30.76 -46.59
C ASP A 383 -29.63 30.66 -45.11
N TYR A 384 -28.32 30.60 -44.86
CA TYR A 384 -27.76 30.58 -43.50
C TYR A 384 -27.83 31.94 -42.81
N LEU A 385 -28.04 33.02 -43.56
CA LEU A 385 -28.20 34.39 -43.06
C LEU A 385 -29.68 34.83 -43.02
N PHE A 386 -30.63 33.88 -42.98
CA PHE A 386 -32.07 34.17 -43.01
C PHE A 386 -32.54 35.22 -41.97
N MET A 387 -31.85 35.32 -40.81
CA MET A 387 -32.14 36.30 -39.77
C MET A 387 -32.09 37.75 -40.29
N MET A 388 -31.27 38.00 -41.30
CA MET A 388 -31.15 39.28 -41.98
C MET A 388 -32.39 39.62 -42.81
N GLY A 389 -32.95 38.61 -43.50
CA GLY A 389 -34.16 38.75 -44.31
C GLY A 389 -35.40 39.05 -43.48
N ILE A 390 -35.46 38.57 -42.23
CA ILE A 390 -36.61 38.75 -41.32
C ILE A 390 -36.49 39.96 -40.38
N CYS A 391 -35.31 40.52 -40.21
CA CYS A 391 -35.10 41.57 -39.21
C CYS A 391 -35.83 42.87 -39.59
N VAL A 392 -36.55 43.47 -38.63
CA VAL A 392 -37.23 44.77 -38.79
C VAL A 392 -36.25 45.85 -39.24
N TRP A 393 -35.02 45.85 -38.71
CA TRP A 393 -33.97 46.72 -39.17
C TRP A 393 -32.66 45.96 -39.36
N LYS A 394 -32.50 45.51 -40.62
CA LYS A 394 -31.36 44.83 -41.24
C LYS A 394 -29.97 45.10 -40.60
N PRO A 395 -29.48 46.35 -40.46
CA PRO A 395 -28.12 46.61 -39.97
C PRO A 395 -27.81 46.04 -38.58
N PHE A 396 -28.81 45.84 -37.70
CA PHE A 396 -28.56 45.27 -36.37
C PHE A 396 -28.02 43.84 -36.41
N VAL A 397 -28.46 43.03 -37.38
CA VAL A 397 -27.96 41.65 -37.52
C VAL A 397 -26.50 41.66 -37.97
N THR A 398 -26.14 42.52 -38.93
CA THR A 398 -24.75 42.70 -39.39
C THR A 398 -23.84 43.18 -38.26
N VAL A 399 -24.27 44.19 -37.49
CA VAL A 399 -23.53 44.67 -36.31
C VAL A 399 -23.39 43.55 -35.28
N GLY A 400 -24.45 42.78 -35.03
CA GLY A 400 -24.42 41.62 -34.14
C GLY A 400 -23.43 40.55 -34.58
N ILE A 401 -23.42 40.18 -35.85
CA ILE A 401 -22.48 39.19 -36.43
C ILE A 401 -21.04 39.67 -36.27
N VAL A 402 -20.73 40.86 -36.77
CA VAL A 402 -19.35 41.39 -36.75
C VAL A 402 -18.87 41.55 -35.31
N THR A 403 -19.68 42.10 -34.41
CA THR A 403 -19.27 42.31 -33.01
C THR A 403 -19.10 40.99 -32.24
N ALA A 404 -20.00 40.01 -32.42
CA ALA A 404 -19.90 38.72 -31.75
C ALA A 404 -18.69 37.90 -32.25
N THR A 405 -18.50 37.80 -33.56
CA THR A 405 -17.41 37.03 -34.16
C THR A 405 -16.05 37.68 -33.94
N TRP A 406 -15.92 39.00 -34.14
CA TRP A 406 -14.68 39.73 -33.91
C TRP A 406 -14.24 39.66 -32.45
N SER A 407 -15.16 39.88 -31.49
CA SER A 407 -14.83 39.83 -30.07
C SER A 407 -14.46 38.42 -29.59
N ALA A 408 -15.12 37.37 -30.11
CA ALA A 408 -14.77 35.99 -29.80
C ALA A 408 -13.37 35.63 -30.36
N SER A 409 -13.05 36.09 -31.58
CA SER A 409 -11.71 35.91 -32.17
C SER A 409 -10.62 36.59 -31.31
N LEU A 410 -10.88 37.82 -30.88
CA LEU A 410 -9.98 38.60 -30.04
C LEU A 410 -9.76 37.93 -28.67
N SER A 411 -10.82 37.41 -28.04
CA SER A 411 -10.76 36.68 -26.78
C SER A 411 -9.83 35.46 -26.87
N ASN A 412 -9.97 34.66 -27.93
CA ASN A 412 -9.14 33.46 -28.13
C ASN A 412 -7.70 33.79 -28.47
N LEU A 413 -7.44 34.88 -29.21
CA LEU A 413 -6.08 35.35 -29.49
C LEU A 413 -5.36 35.77 -28.19
N ILE A 414 -6.04 36.51 -27.31
CA ILE A 414 -5.51 36.87 -25.98
C ILE A 414 -5.31 35.61 -25.14
N GLY A 415 -6.29 34.70 -25.11
CA GLY A 415 -6.21 33.45 -24.35
C GLY A 415 -5.00 32.60 -24.75
N SER A 416 -4.82 32.36 -26.06
CA SER A 416 -3.70 31.58 -26.59
C SER A 416 -2.33 32.23 -26.29
N SER A 417 -2.19 33.54 -26.53
CA SER A 417 -0.93 34.24 -26.28
C SER A 417 -0.52 34.23 -24.80
N ARG A 418 -1.48 34.24 -23.87
CA ARG A 418 -1.22 34.12 -22.42
C ARG A 418 -0.82 32.70 -22.04
N VAL A 419 -1.47 31.68 -22.59
CA VAL A 419 -1.09 30.28 -22.39
C VAL A 419 0.32 30.03 -22.92
N LEU A 420 0.64 30.48 -24.14
CA LEU A 420 1.98 30.34 -24.72
C LEU A 420 3.06 31.06 -23.89
N ALA A 421 2.77 32.26 -23.40
CA ALA A 421 3.68 32.99 -22.52
C ALA A 421 3.89 32.27 -21.18
N ALA A 422 2.85 31.66 -20.61
CA ALA A 422 2.95 30.88 -19.37
C ALA A 422 3.77 29.59 -19.58
N LEU A 423 3.53 28.86 -20.67
CA LEU A 423 4.34 27.69 -21.06
C LEU A 423 5.83 28.03 -21.21
N ALA A 424 6.13 29.22 -21.77
CA ALA A 424 7.49 29.70 -21.93
C ALA A 424 8.15 30.10 -20.60
N ARG A 425 7.41 30.78 -19.69
CA ARG A 425 7.91 31.16 -18.35
C ARG A 425 8.26 29.96 -17.50
N ASP A 426 7.48 28.89 -17.63
CA ASP A 426 7.68 27.63 -16.93
C ASP A 426 8.81 26.76 -17.53
N ASP A 427 9.54 27.25 -18.54
CA ASP A 427 10.66 26.59 -19.24
C ASP A 427 10.34 25.14 -19.71
N ILE A 428 9.07 24.85 -20.03
CA ILE A 428 8.60 23.50 -20.37
C ILE A 428 9.34 22.93 -21.59
N PHE A 429 9.51 23.75 -22.63
CA PHE A 429 10.20 23.41 -23.87
C PHE A 429 11.64 23.93 -23.92
N GLY A 430 12.18 24.36 -22.76
CA GLY A 430 13.54 24.89 -22.68
C GLY A 430 13.79 26.08 -23.61
N SER A 431 14.92 26.03 -24.32
CA SER A 431 15.39 27.14 -25.17
C SER A 431 14.47 27.48 -26.35
N MET A 432 13.57 26.59 -26.77
CA MET A 432 12.75 26.79 -27.97
C MET A 432 11.75 27.95 -27.82
N LEU A 433 11.15 28.11 -26.63
CA LEU A 433 10.14 29.14 -26.36
C LEU A 433 10.71 30.41 -25.73
N LYS A 434 12.01 30.47 -25.39
CA LYS A 434 12.64 31.66 -24.79
C LYS A 434 12.49 32.96 -25.61
N PRO A 435 12.49 32.95 -26.96
CA PRO A 435 12.23 34.16 -27.75
C PRO A 435 10.87 34.81 -27.45
N VAL A 436 9.86 34.02 -27.08
CA VAL A 436 8.50 34.49 -26.76
C VAL A 436 8.49 35.39 -25.51
N LEU A 437 9.47 35.25 -24.62
CA LEU A 437 9.58 36.03 -23.38
C LEU A 437 10.31 37.36 -23.54
N ARG A 438 11.02 37.61 -24.65
CA ARG A 438 11.89 38.79 -24.84
C ARG A 438 11.16 40.12 -25.06
N GLY A 439 9.90 40.24 -24.65
CA GLY A 439 9.08 41.43 -24.93
C GLY A 439 7.81 41.53 -24.09
N THR A 440 7.96 41.82 -22.80
CA THR A 440 6.83 42.18 -21.93
C THR A 440 6.75 43.70 -21.74
N TYR A 441 5.68 44.33 -22.21
CA TYR A 441 5.42 45.76 -21.98
C TYR A 441 4.18 45.90 -21.09
N LYS A 442 4.29 46.59 -19.94
CA LYS A 442 3.22 46.73 -18.92
C LYS A 442 2.53 45.39 -18.56
N GLY A 443 3.30 44.31 -18.41
CA GLY A 443 2.78 42.97 -18.10
C GLY A 443 2.09 42.23 -19.27
N ASN A 444 2.09 42.81 -20.48
CA ASN A 444 1.53 42.22 -21.70
C ASN A 444 2.64 41.60 -22.58
N PRO A 445 2.61 40.29 -22.90
CA PRO A 445 3.64 39.62 -23.69
C PRO A 445 3.41 39.82 -25.20
N TRP A 446 3.91 40.92 -25.76
CA TRP A 446 3.64 41.28 -27.15
C TRP A 446 4.28 40.32 -28.17
N CYS A 447 5.47 39.77 -27.89
CA CYS A 447 6.08 38.74 -28.73
C CYS A 447 5.21 37.48 -28.84
N SER A 448 4.55 37.10 -27.74
CA SER A 448 3.62 35.96 -27.72
C SER A 448 2.38 36.23 -28.56
N VAL A 449 1.82 37.44 -28.46
CA VAL A 449 0.68 37.87 -29.30
C VAL A 449 1.03 37.77 -30.78
N LEU A 450 2.20 38.27 -31.20
CA LEU A 450 2.64 38.20 -32.59
C LEU A 450 2.83 36.76 -33.06
N PHE A 451 3.50 35.92 -32.26
CA PHE A 451 3.72 34.52 -32.62
C PHE A 451 2.40 33.76 -32.82
N VAL A 452 1.46 33.93 -31.89
CA VAL A 452 0.12 33.34 -32.00
C VAL A 452 -0.64 33.90 -33.20
N ALA A 453 -0.58 35.21 -33.47
CA ALA A 453 -1.26 35.80 -34.62
C ALA A 453 -0.74 35.27 -35.96
N VAL A 454 0.56 34.98 -36.07
CA VAL A 454 1.15 34.29 -37.24
C VAL A 454 0.64 32.85 -37.34
N LEU A 455 0.49 32.14 -36.22
CA LEU A 455 -0.11 30.80 -36.24
C LEU A 455 -1.59 30.82 -36.64
N VAL A 456 -2.35 31.83 -36.23
CA VAL A 456 -3.74 32.05 -36.68
C VAL A 456 -3.78 32.25 -38.19
N GLU A 457 -2.83 33.00 -38.77
CA GLU A 457 -2.74 33.22 -40.21
C GLU A 457 -2.57 31.90 -40.99
N PHE A 458 -1.75 30.97 -40.49
CA PHE A 458 -1.62 29.64 -41.11
C PHE A 458 -2.93 28.84 -41.07
N CYS A 459 -3.73 28.98 -40.02
CA CYS A 459 -5.04 28.34 -39.95
C CYS A 459 -6.05 28.96 -40.93
N LEU A 460 -5.97 30.25 -41.23
CA LEU A 460 -6.86 30.92 -42.20
C LEU A 460 -6.69 30.38 -43.63
N LEU A 461 -5.52 29.80 -43.98
CA LEU A 461 -5.28 29.21 -45.30
C LEU A 461 -6.17 28.00 -45.63
N ILE A 462 -6.75 27.36 -44.60
CA ILE A 462 -7.72 26.25 -44.77
C ILE A 462 -8.95 26.71 -45.56
N GLY A 463 -9.39 27.96 -45.39
CA GLY A 463 -10.41 28.63 -46.22
C GLY A 463 -11.86 28.16 -46.04
N SER A 464 -12.11 26.99 -45.44
CA SER A 464 -13.46 26.48 -45.17
C SER A 464 -13.85 26.62 -43.70
N LEU A 465 -14.92 27.37 -43.41
CA LEU A 465 -15.41 27.60 -42.05
C LEU A 465 -15.82 26.29 -41.36
N ASN A 466 -16.56 25.42 -42.04
CA ASN A 466 -17.10 24.19 -41.46
C ASN A 466 -15.99 23.17 -41.10
N VAL A 467 -14.93 23.08 -41.93
CA VAL A 467 -13.75 22.25 -41.63
C VAL A 467 -12.99 22.78 -40.42
N ILE A 468 -12.76 24.10 -40.36
CA ILE A 468 -12.11 24.75 -39.22
C ILE A 468 -12.95 24.53 -37.94
N ALA A 469 -14.29 24.59 -38.03
CA ALA A 469 -15.19 24.37 -36.91
C ALA A 469 -15.07 22.95 -36.33
N GLN A 470 -15.02 21.93 -37.19
CA GLN A 470 -14.84 20.53 -36.76
C GLN A 470 -13.48 20.31 -36.08
N LEU A 471 -12.41 20.84 -36.66
CA LEU A 471 -11.07 20.76 -36.07
C LEU A 471 -11.03 21.46 -34.70
N ASN A 472 -11.62 22.65 -34.61
CA ASN A 472 -11.73 23.42 -33.38
C ASN A 472 -12.48 22.63 -32.29
N SER A 473 -13.63 22.04 -32.63
CA SER A 473 -14.45 21.25 -31.72
C SER A 473 -13.70 20.04 -31.16
N VAL A 474 -12.95 19.31 -31.99
CA VAL A 474 -12.12 18.18 -31.55
C VAL A 474 -11.02 18.63 -30.58
N LEU A 475 -10.30 19.72 -30.88
CA LEU A 475 -9.23 20.23 -30.03
C LEU A 475 -9.75 20.74 -28.66
N PHE A 476 -10.91 21.41 -28.63
CA PHE A 476 -11.53 21.81 -27.35
C PHE A 476 -12.08 20.63 -26.56
N LEU A 477 -12.70 19.64 -27.22
CA LEU A 477 -13.13 18.41 -26.55
C LEU A 477 -11.95 17.68 -25.91
N LEU A 478 -10.80 17.65 -26.58
CA LEU A 478 -9.57 17.09 -26.01
C LEU A 478 -9.09 17.89 -24.78
N SER A 479 -9.14 19.22 -24.83
CA SER A 479 -8.82 20.07 -23.66
C SER A 479 -9.80 19.87 -22.50
N TYR A 480 -11.08 19.67 -22.78
CA TYR A 480 -12.10 19.40 -21.76
C TYR A 480 -11.96 17.99 -21.17
N CYS A 481 -11.67 17.00 -21.99
CA CYS A 481 -11.29 15.65 -21.58
C CYS A 481 -10.10 15.71 -20.61
N ALA A 482 -9.04 16.44 -20.98
CA ALA A 482 -7.87 16.65 -20.15
C ALA A 482 -8.17 17.37 -18.82
N THR A 483 -9.08 18.35 -18.83
CA THR A 483 -9.50 19.08 -17.61
C THR A 483 -10.28 18.18 -16.66
N ASN A 484 -11.17 17.34 -17.19
CA ASN A 484 -11.89 16.36 -16.40
C ASN A 484 -10.94 15.29 -15.82
N LEU A 485 -9.95 14.86 -16.60
CA LEU A 485 -8.89 13.96 -16.13
C LEU A 485 -8.04 14.61 -15.02
N ALA A 486 -7.76 15.92 -15.14
CA ALA A 486 -7.01 16.70 -14.16
C ALA A 486 -7.66 16.74 -12.77
N CYS A 487 -8.99 16.66 -12.71
CA CYS A 487 -9.73 16.57 -11.46
C CYS A 487 -9.91 15.14 -10.96
N LEU A 488 -10.09 14.19 -11.88
CA LEU A 488 -10.35 12.79 -11.54
C LEU A 488 -9.12 12.12 -10.90
N MET A 489 -7.92 12.38 -11.43
CA MET A 489 -6.68 11.73 -10.99
C MET A 489 -6.26 12.07 -9.54
N PRO A 490 -6.24 13.35 -9.10
CA PRO A 490 -5.95 13.69 -7.71
C PRO A 490 -7.01 13.18 -6.73
N GLU A 491 -8.30 13.23 -7.13
CA GLU A 491 -9.41 12.77 -6.29
C GLU A 491 -9.31 11.25 -6.05
N LEU A 492 -9.06 10.46 -7.11
CA LEU A 492 -8.92 9.00 -7.03
C LEU A 492 -7.67 8.57 -6.23
N SER A 493 -6.58 9.33 -6.33
CA SER A 493 -5.37 9.09 -5.54
C SER A 493 -5.46 9.62 -4.09
N SER A 494 -6.56 10.33 -3.76
CA SER A 494 -6.73 11.02 -2.48
C SER A 494 -5.56 11.96 -2.17
N ALA A 495 -5.10 12.69 -3.20
CA ALA A 495 -3.98 13.62 -3.11
C ALA A 495 -4.29 14.70 -2.04
N PRO A 496 -3.48 14.84 -0.97
CA PRO A 496 -3.79 15.75 0.13
C PRO A 496 -3.91 17.21 -0.28
N ASN A 497 -3.23 17.60 -1.36
CA ASN A 497 -3.19 18.98 -1.85
C ASN A 497 -4.39 19.32 -2.76
N PHE A 498 -5.20 18.33 -3.14
CA PHE A 498 -6.41 18.53 -3.91
C PHE A 498 -7.62 18.57 -2.95
N ARG A 499 -8.09 19.77 -2.63
CA ARG A 499 -9.19 20.04 -1.70
C ARG A 499 -10.13 21.09 -2.28
N PRO A 500 -10.87 20.78 -3.36
CA PRO A 500 -11.78 21.73 -3.96
C PRO A 500 -12.87 22.13 -2.95
N THR A 501 -13.08 23.44 -2.78
CA THR A 501 -14.15 23.95 -1.90
C THR A 501 -15.51 24.04 -2.61
N PHE A 502 -15.53 23.85 -3.94
CA PHE A 502 -16.75 23.84 -4.74
C PHE A 502 -17.60 22.59 -4.48
N GLN A 503 -18.82 22.79 -3.96
CA GLN A 503 -19.66 21.72 -3.42
C GLN A 503 -20.28 20.76 -4.46
N TYR A 504 -20.48 21.22 -5.70
CA TYR A 504 -21.13 20.41 -6.74
C TYR A 504 -20.16 19.52 -7.54
N PHE A 505 -18.88 19.54 -7.18
CA PHE A 505 -17.89 18.67 -7.80
C PHE A 505 -17.83 17.32 -7.09
N THR A 506 -17.79 16.24 -7.86
CA THR A 506 -17.51 14.87 -7.39
C THR A 506 -16.64 14.13 -8.42
N TRP A 507 -16.04 13.01 -8.04
CA TRP A 507 -15.33 12.16 -9.01
C TRP A 507 -16.26 11.62 -10.12
N HIS A 508 -17.55 11.43 -9.82
CA HIS A 508 -18.56 11.00 -10.80
C HIS A 508 -18.79 12.05 -11.89
N THR A 509 -18.92 13.33 -11.51
CA THR A 509 -19.12 14.41 -12.48
C THR A 509 -17.91 14.57 -13.39
N ALA A 510 -16.69 14.42 -12.84
CA ALA A 510 -15.46 14.41 -13.62
C ALA A 510 -15.41 13.22 -14.60
N LEU A 511 -15.78 12.02 -14.16
CA LEU A 511 -15.80 10.83 -15.01
C LEU A 511 -16.84 10.91 -16.13
N LEU A 512 -18.05 11.42 -15.84
CA LEU A 512 -19.09 11.64 -16.85
C LEU A 512 -18.67 12.70 -17.88
N GLY A 513 -17.99 13.77 -17.43
CA GLY A 513 -17.40 14.76 -18.33
C GLY A 513 -16.30 14.15 -19.22
N LEU A 514 -15.40 13.35 -18.64
CA LEU A 514 -14.32 12.66 -19.36
C LEU A 514 -14.87 11.72 -20.44
N THR A 515 -15.84 10.88 -20.07
CA THR A 515 -16.45 9.92 -20.99
C THR A 515 -17.27 10.62 -22.08
N GLY A 516 -18.08 11.61 -21.72
CA GLY A 516 -18.88 12.38 -22.68
C GLY A 516 -18.01 13.13 -23.70
N THR A 517 -16.93 13.76 -23.26
CA THR A 517 -15.98 14.44 -24.17
C THR A 517 -15.27 13.45 -25.10
N MET A 518 -14.83 12.30 -24.58
CA MET A 518 -14.15 11.28 -25.38
C MET A 518 -15.07 10.66 -26.43
N VAL A 519 -16.30 10.30 -26.07
CA VAL A 519 -17.29 9.73 -27.01
C VAL A 519 -17.60 10.74 -28.11
N MET A 520 -17.97 11.97 -27.76
CA MET A 520 -18.38 12.96 -28.78
C MET A 520 -17.24 13.38 -29.69
N MET A 521 -15.99 13.35 -29.22
CA MET A 521 -14.82 13.64 -30.06
C MET A 521 -14.69 12.64 -31.22
N PHE A 522 -14.89 11.33 -30.95
CA PHE A 522 -14.88 10.29 -31.98
C PHE A 522 -16.15 10.32 -32.85
N VAL A 523 -17.30 10.72 -32.30
CA VAL A 523 -18.54 10.89 -33.09
C VAL A 523 -18.40 12.00 -34.12
N ILE A 524 -17.76 13.14 -33.78
CA ILE A 524 -17.57 14.26 -34.71
C ILE A 524 -16.68 13.85 -35.88
N ASN A 525 -15.46 13.40 -35.60
CA ASN A 525 -14.53 12.97 -36.63
C ASN A 525 -13.47 12.03 -36.03
N PRO A 526 -13.54 10.72 -36.30
CA PRO A 526 -12.59 9.75 -35.79
C PRO A 526 -11.13 10.03 -36.20
N VAL A 527 -10.91 10.55 -37.41
CA VAL A 527 -9.56 10.83 -37.93
C VAL A 527 -8.92 11.97 -37.15
N TYR A 528 -9.59 13.11 -37.03
CA TYR A 528 -9.08 14.24 -36.25
C TYR A 528 -8.94 13.91 -34.76
N ALA A 529 -9.85 13.10 -34.21
CA ALA A 529 -9.78 12.62 -32.83
C ALA A 529 -8.52 11.77 -32.59
N SER A 530 -8.28 10.75 -33.42
CA SER A 530 -7.10 9.88 -33.31
C SER A 530 -5.80 10.64 -33.47
N VAL A 531 -5.72 11.56 -34.44
CA VAL A 531 -4.52 12.39 -34.66
C VAL A 531 -4.25 13.29 -33.46
N SER A 532 -5.28 13.94 -32.91
CA SER A 532 -5.13 14.84 -31.76
C SER A 532 -4.72 14.10 -30.48
N LEU A 533 -5.28 12.91 -30.24
CA LEU A 533 -4.89 12.03 -29.13
C LEU A 533 -3.46 11.53 -29.27
N LEU A 534 -3.05 11.10 -30.46
CA LEU A 534 -1.69 10.67 -30.73
C LEU A 534 -0.69 11.81 -30.53
N LEU A 535 -1.01 13.02 -31.01
CA LEU A 535 -0.20 14.21 -30.79
C LEU A 535 -0.07 14.52 -29.29
N CYS A 536 -1.15 14.41 -28.52
CA CYS A 536 -1.13 14.57 -27.07
C CYS A 536 -0.18 13.57 -26.39
N LEU A 537 -0.28 12.29 -26.76
CA LEU A 537 0.58 11.24 -26.20
C LEU A 537 2.05 11.48 -26.54
N ILE A 538 2.36 11.84 -27.79
CA ILE A 538 3.72 12.17 -28.23
C ILE A 538 4.25 13.37 -27.44
N LEU A 539 3.45 14.41 -27.22
CA LEU A 539 3.85 15.57 -26.42
C LEU A 539 4.13 15.19 -24.96
N ILE A 540 3.30 14.35 -24.35
CA ILE A 540 3.52 13.87 -22.97
C ILE A 540 4.85 13.12 -22.89
N ILE A 541 5.09 12.19 -23.82
CA ILE A 541 6.33 11.42 -23.87
C ILE A 541 7.55 12.33 -24.11
N MET A 542 7.44 13.24 -25.07
CA MET A 542 8.49 14.19 -25.42
C MET A 542 8.84 15.08 -24.22
N LEU A 543 7.84 15.64 -23.53
CA LEU A 543 8.07 16.45 -22.34
C LEU A 543 8.61 15.61 -21.17
N HIS A 544 8.20 14.35 -21.01
CA HIS A 544 8.76 13.47 -19.97
C HIS A 544 10.28 13.26 -20.11
N PHE A 545 10.77 13.16 -21.36
CA PHE A 545 12.20 12.93 -21.65
C PHE A 545 13.02 14.21 -21.80
N PHE A 546 12.46 15.27 -22.38
CA PHE A 546 13.22 16.46 -22.79
C PHE A 546 12.95 17.71 -21.96
N SER A 547 11.91 17.74 -21.10
CA SER A 547 11.56 18.95 -20.35
C SER A 547 12.60 19.27 -19.27
N PRO A 548 13.27 20.43 -19.32
CA PRO A 548 14.17 20.90 -18.25
C PRO A 548 13.43 21.18 -16.94
N ALA A 549 12.13 21.46 -17.02
CA ALA A 549 11.28 21.74 -15.85
C ALA A 549 11.07 20.52 -14.93
N ARG A 550 11.53 19.32 -15.33
CA ARG A 550 11.49 18.11 -14.50
C ARG A 550 12.29 18.24 -13.20
N THR A 551 13.36 19.04 -13.21
CA THR A 551 14.18 19.29 -12.01
C THR A 551 13.61 20.39 -11.13
N ALA A 552 12.57 21.10 -11.58
CA ALA A 552 11.88 22.07 -10.72
C ALA A 552 11.03 21.30 -9.69
N ASN A 553 10.96 21.81 -8.45
CA ASN A 553 10.20 21.24 -7.33
C ASN A 553 8.68 21.37 -7.52
N TRP A 554 8.16 20.97 -8.68
CA TRP A 554 6.73 20.90 -8.92
C TRP A 554 6.26 19.57 -8.35
N GLY A 555 5.25 19.61 -7.48
CA GLY A 555 4.60 18.38 -7.02
C GLY A 555 4.20 17.53 -8.23
N SER A 556 4.72 16.31 -8.31
CA SER A 556 4.39 15.38 -9.40
C SER A 556 3.19 14.53 -8.96
N ILE A 557 2.07 14.64 -9.69
CA ILE A 557 0.92 13.76 -9.44
C ILE A 557 1.29 12.28 -9.63
N SER A 558 2.22 12.00 -10.56
CA SER A 558 2.77 10.67 -10.77
C SER A 558 3.41 10.13 -9.50
N GLN A 559 4.16 10.95 -8.75
CA GLN A 559 4.74 10.57 -7.46
C GLN A 559 3.67 10.34 -6.39
N ALA A 560 2.62 11.15 -6.35
CA ALA A 560 1.51 10.96 -5.42
C ALA A 560 0.77 9.63 -5.66
N ILE A 561 0.53 9.27 -6.92
CA ILE A 561 -0.07 7.99 -7.31
C ILE A 561 0.85 6.83 -6.94
N ILE A 562 2.15 6.93 -7.25
CA ILE A 562 3.15 5.92 -6.87
C ILE A 562 3.16 5.73 -5.35
N PHE A 563 3.20 6.82 -4.58
CA PHE A 563 3.19 6.77 -3.12
C PHE A 563 1.92 6.08 -2.59
N HIS A 564 0.74 6.46 -3.08
CA HIS A 564 -0.52 5.84 -2.68
C HIS A 564 -0.48 4.33 -2.94
N GLN A 565 0.00 3.93 -4.13
CA GLN A 565 0.04 2.55 -4.55
C GLN A 565 1.07 1.73 -3.76
N VAL A 566 2.28 2.26 -3.56
CA VAL A 566 3.34 1.63 -2.75
C VAL A 566 2.87 1.47 -1.31
N ARG A 567 2.27 2.49 -0.71
CA ARG A 567 1.71 2.40 0.65
C ARG A 567 0.65 1.30 0.75
N LYS A 568 -0.29 1.25 -0.20
CA LYS A 568 -1.35 0.22 -0.22
C LYS A 568 -0.75 -1.17 -0.34
N TYR A 569 0.25 -1.36 -1.21
CA TYR A 569 0.94 -2.64 -1.35
C TYR A 569 1.74 -3.03 -0.12
N LEU A 570 2.39 -2.07 0.55
CA LEU A 570 3.09 -2.32 1.81
C LEU A 570 2.13 -2.76 2.93
N LEU A 571 0.92 -2.18 2.98
CA LEU A 571 -0.10 -2.59 3.94
C LEU A 571 -0.71 -3.97 3.65
N LEU A 572 -0.80 -4.34 2.36
CA LEU A 572 -1.25 -5.67 1.93
C LEU A 572 -0.21 -6.76 2.19
N LEU A 573 1.07 -6.39 2.30
CA LEU A 573 2.17 -7.31 2.59
C LEU A 573 2.20 -7.66 4.09
N ASP A 574 1.58 -8.79 4.46
CA ASP A 574 1.48 -9.25 5.86
C ASP A 574 2.73 -10.04 6.30
N SER A 575 3.50 -9.49 7.23
CA SER A 575 4.71 -10.15 7.79
C SER A 575 4.39 -11.42 8.59
N ARG A 576 3.15 -11.61 9.05
CA ARG A 576 2.76 -12.82 9.81
C ARG A 576 2.61 -14.04 8.92
N LYS A 577 2.49 -13.85 7.61
CA LYS A 577 2.35 -14.91 6.61
C LYS A 577 3.69 -15.31 5.97
N ASP A 578 4.81 -14.97 6.61
CA ASP A 578 6.15 -15.32 6.14
C ASP A 578 6.29 -16.85 6.01
N HIS A 579 6.46 -17.32 4.78
CA HIS A 579 6.61 -18.74 4.44
C HIS A 579 7.91 -18.97 3.67
N VAL A 580 8.57 -20.12 3.90
CA VAL A 580 9.89 -20.46 3.31
C VAL A 580 9.92 -20.32 1.78
N LYS A 581 8.81 -20.62 1.10
CA LYS A 581 8.64 -20.46 -0.37
C LYS A 581 8.81 -19.02 -0.88
N PHE A 582 8.50 -18.02 -0.06
CA PHE A 582 8.55 -16.60 -0.44
C PHE A 582 9.81 -15.90 0.07
N TRP A 583 10.70 -16.63 0.76
CA TRP A 583 11.95 -16.04 1.24
C TRP A 583 12.78 -15.51 0.07
N ARG A 584 13.31 -14.30 0.26
CA ARG A 584 14.21 -13.59 -0.65
C ARG A 584 15.33 -12.97 0.19
N PRO A 585 16.56 -12.84 -0.34
CA PRO A 585 17.62 -12.13 0.37
C PRO A 585 17.26 -10.63 0.43
N GLN A 586 16.96 -10.15 1.62
CA GLN A 586 16.75 -8.72 1.90
C GLN A 586 18.00 -8.22 2.63
N ILE A 587 18.90 -7.58 1.91
CA ILE A 587 20.28 -7.36 2.36
C ILE A 587 20.47 -5.93 2.88
N LEU A 588 21.02 -5.79 4.08
CA LEU A 588 21.61 -4.54 4.57
C LEU A 588 23.14 -4.70 4.53
N LEU A 589 23.81 -3.92 3.68
CA LEU A 589 25.28 -3.88 3.61
C LEU A 589 25.80 -2.71 4.43
N LEU A 590 26.61 -3.00 5.44
CA LEU A 590 27.30 -1.97 6.21
C LEU A 590 28.58 -1.55 5.46
N VAL A 591 28.63 -0.28 5.05
CA VAL A 591 29.75 0.29 4.29
C VAL A 591 30.46 1.35 5.12
N SER A 592 31.76 1.15 5.33
CA SER A 592 32.60 2.13 6.03
C SER A 592 32.98 3.30 5.13
N ASN A 593 33.44 3.03 3.90
CA ASN A 593 33.72 4.04 2.90
C ASN A 593 33.25 3.55 1.51
N PRO A 594 32.43 4.33 0.79
CA PRO A 594 31.94 3.94 -0.54
C PRO A 594 33.07 3.69 -1.54
N ARG A 595 34.14 4.49 -1.52
CA ARG A 595 35.22 4.47 -2.52
C ARG A 595 36.05 3.20 -2.51
N SER A 596 36.25 2.62 -1.33
CA SER A 596 37.00 1.37 -1.16
C SER A 596 36.12 0.13 -1.32
N SER A 597 34.79 0.28 -1.26
CA SER A 597 33.84 -0.82 -1.19
C SER A 597 33.01 -1.01 -2.47
N ILE A 598 33.33 -0.31 -3.57
CA ILE A 598 32.57 -0.39 -4.83
C ILE A 598 32.38 -1.84 -5.30
N PRO A 599 33.42 -2.70 -5.37
CA PRO A 599 33.21 -4.08 -5.84
C PRO A 599 32.28 -4.89 -4.94
N LEU A 600 32.32 -4.64 -3.63
CA LEU A 600 31.44 -5.27 -2.66
C LEU A 600 30.00 -4.80 -2.84
N ILE A 601 29.78 -3.50 -3.05
CA ILE A 601 28.47 -2.92 -3.33
C ILE A 601 27.87 -3.53 -4.60
N SER A 602 28.65 -3.60 -5.68
CA SER A 602 28.23 -4.21 -6.95
C SER A 602 27.96 -5.72 -6.82
N PHE A 603 28.77 -6.44 -6.04
CA PHE A 603 28.55 -7.87 -5.76
C PHE A 603 27.25 -8.11 -5.00
N VAL A 604 27.00 -7.35 -3.93
CA VAL A 604 25.77 -7.49 -3.14
C VAL A 604 24.53 -7.11 -3.96
N ASN A 605 24.65 -6.13 -4.87
CA ASN A 605 23.60 -5.82 -5.84
C ASN A 605 23.28 -7.00 -6.77
N ALA A 606 24.26 -7.84 -7.12
CA ALA A 606 24.01 -9.10 -7.83
C ALA A 606 23.37 -10.15 -6.90
N LEU A 607 23.88 -10.27 -5.67
CA LEU A 607 23.42 -11.25 -4.68
C LEU A 607 21.96 -11.06 -4.26
N LYS A 608 21.48 -9.81 -4.15
CA LYS A 608 20.08 -9.53 -3.80
C LYS A 608 19.10 -10.02 -4.87
N LYS A 609 19.53 -10.08 -6.14
CA LYS A 609 18.68 -10.21 -7.33
C LYS A 609 17.48 -9.23 -7.32
N SER A 610 16.30 -9.69 -6.90
CA SER A 610 15.07 -8.88 -6.82
C SER A 610 14.66 -8.50 -5.39
N GLY A 611 15.47 -8.84 -4.39
CA GLY A 611 15.22 -8.50 -2.99
C GLY A 611 15.53 -7.05 -2.66
N LEU A 612 15.13 -6.66 -1.44
CA LEU A 612 15.48 -5.38 -0.84
C LEU A 612 17.00 -5.28 -0.67
N TYR A 613 17.57 -4.12 -0.99
CA TYR A 613 18.97 -3.83 -0.74
C TYR A 613 19.10 -2.44 -0.14
N VAL A 614 19.69 -2.39 1.05
CA VAL A 614 19.94 -1.17 1.81
C VAL A 614 21.44 -1.04 2.03
N LEU A 615 21.98 0.14 1.72
CA LEU A 615 23.35 0.55 2.00
C LEU A 615 23.35 1.35 3.29
N GLY A 616 23.90 0.76 4.35
CA GLY A 616 23.97 1.36 5.67
C GLY A 616 25.33 2.02 5.92
N HIS A 617 25.34 3.29 6.29
CA HIS A 617 26.53 4.00 6.71
C HIS A 617 26.34 4.61 8.10
N VAL A 618 27.35 4.47 8.97
CA VAL A 618 27.35 5.05 10.31
C VAL A 618 28.42 6.13 10.37
N LYS A 619 28.00 7.37 10.58
CA LYS A 619 28.88 8.49 10.88
C LYS A 619 29.06 8.57 12.39
N ILE A 620 30.32 8.56 12.83
CA ILE A 620 30.64 8.66 14.26
C ILE A 620 30.53 10.12 14.67
N GLY A 621 29.69 10.41 15.66
CA GLY A 621 29.47 11.76 16.16
C GLY A 621 28.31 11.82 17.15
N SER A 622 28.16 12.97 17.80
CA SER A 622 26.97 13.28 18.59
C SER A 622 25.97 14.04 17.74
N VAL A 623 24.68 13.72 17.88
CA VAL A 623 23.57 14.45 17.22
C VAL A 623 23.54 15.94 17.64
N THR A 624 24.15 16.27 18.77
CA THR A 624 24.26 17.65 19.28
C THR A 624 25.32 18.49 18.59
N ASP A 625 26.23 17.89 17.81
CA ASP A 625 27.28 18.65 17.12
C ASP A 625 26.74 19.24 15.81
N PRO A 626 26.84 20.56 15.59
CA PRO A 626 26.32 21.20 14.37
C PRO A 626 27.02 20.69 13.10
N ASP A 627 28.29 20.29 13.18
CA ASP A 627 29.03 19.68 12.07
C ASP A 627 28.51 18.28 11.69
N SER A 628 27.78 17.60 12.59
CA SER A 628 27.17 16.28 12.34
C SER A 628 25.88 16.35 11.49
N ILE A 629 25.28 17.54 11.38
CA ILE A 629 24.03 17.83 10.63
C ILE A 629 24.24 17.75 9.09
N THR A 630 25.49 17.58 8.64
CA THR A 630 25.86 17.35 7.22
C THR A 630 25.31 16.04 6.61
N THR A 631 24.54 15.23 7.34
CA THR A 631 23.93 13.98 6.84
C THR A 631 23.02 14.17 5.62
N THR A 632 22.31 15.29 5.47
CA THR A 632 21.45 15.52 4.29
C THR A 632 22.27 15.70 3.01
N ALA A 633 23.40 16.43 3.08
CA ALA A 633 24.31 16.61 1.96
C ALA A 633 25.03 15.29 1.62
N GLU A 634 25.47 14.54 2.64
CA GLU A 634 26.05 13.20 2.46
C GLU A 634 25.04 12.20 1.88
N HIS A 635 23.79 12.22 2.32
CA HIS A 635 22.72 11.37 1.80
C HIS A 635 22.48 11.65 0.31
N THR A 636 22.39 12.93 -0.07
CA THR A 636 22.28 13.35 -1.47
C THR A 636 23.46 12.83 -2.30
N ALA A 637 24.70 12.96 -1.80
CA ALA A 637 25.89 12.44 -2.48
C ALA A 637 25.89 10.90 -2.61
N TRP A 638 25.38 10.18 -1.61
CA TRP A 638 25.19 8.74 -1.68
C TRP A 638 24.15 8.33 -2.73
N VAL A 639 23.02 9.04 -2.81
CA VAL A 639 21.98 8.81 -3.82
C VAL A 639 22.54 9.01 -5.22
N ASP A 640 23.28 10.10 -5.45
CA ASP A 640 23.94 10.37 -6.73
C ASP A 640 24.95 9.28 -7.11
N LEU A 641 25.71 8.78 -6.13
CA LEU A 641 26.67 7.69 -6.34
C LEU A 641 25.99 6.39 -6.79
N ILE A 642 24.90 5.99 -6.12
CA ILE A 642 24.20 4.74 -6.47
C ILE A 642 23.51 4.83 -7.83
N GLU A 643 22.98 6.00 -8.20
CA GLU A 643 22.38 6.24 -9.52
C GLU A 643 23.42 6.12 -10.63
N ARG A 644 24.60 6.74 -10.46
CA ARG A 644 25.72 6.64 -11.42
C ARG A 644 26.24 5.21 -11.56
N LEU A 645 26.33 4.47 -10.46
CA LEU A 645 26.72 3.05 -10.45
C LEU A 645 25.59 2.11 -10.90
N LYS A 646 24.39 2.63 -11.20
CA LYS A 646 23.18 1.87 -11.58
C LYS A 646 22.80 0.79 -10.57
N ILE A 647 23.03 1.07 -9.29
CA ILE A 647 22.69 0.15 -8.19
C ILE A 647 21.23 0.32 -7.82
N LYS A 648 20.51 -0.79 -7.70
CA LYS A 648 19.09 -0.79 -7.30
C LYS A 648 18.98 -1.01 -5.80
N GLY A 649 19.20 0.02 -5.00
CA GLY A 649 19.11 -0.05 -3.54
C GLY A 649 18.74 1.28 -2.90
N PHE A 650 18.46 1.26 -1.61
CA PHE A 650 18.22 2.43 -0.78
C PHE A 650 19.46 2.75 0.04
N VAL A 651 19.68 4.02 0.39
CA VAL A 651 20.77 4.45 1.26
C VAL A 651 20.19 4.92 2.58
N GLU A 652 20.73 4.38 3.67
CA GLU A 652 20.40 4.76 5.04
C GLU A 652 21.69 5.19 5.77
N THR A 653 21.72 6.45 6.16
CA THR A 653 22.85 7.06 6.89
C THR A 653 22.40 7.38 8.32
N THR A 654 23.16 6.96 9.33
CA THR A 654 22.86 7.28 10.73
C THR A 654 24.06 7.88 11.43
N VAL A 655 23.80 8.77 12.40
CA VAL A 655 24.83 9.36 13.27
C VAL A 655 24.74 8.66 14.64
N SER A 656 25.87 8.19 15.16
CA SER A 656 25.91 7.53 16.47
C SER A 656 27.27 7.69 17.15
N PRO A 657 27.34 7.68 18.50
CA PRO A 657 28.61 7.72 19.22
C PRO A 657 29.53 6.53 18.94
N SER A 658 28.96 5.38 18.56
CA SER A 658 29.73 4.18 18.22
C SER A 658 29.19 3.48 16.96
N VAL A 659 30.07 2.80 16.23
CA VAL A 659 29.66 2.04 15.03
C VAL A 659 28.72 0.89 15.40
N ARG A 660 28.94 0.25 16.55
CA ARG A 660 28.11 -0.84 17.05
C ARG A 660 26.67 -0.40 17.35
N GLU A 661 26.50 0.76 17.99
CA GLU A 661 25.17 1.32 18.28
C GLU A 661 24.47 1.79 17.00
N GLY A 662 25.18 2.51 16.11
CA GLY A 662 24.65 2.88 14.80
C GLY A 662 24.22 1.66 13.97
N MET A 663 24.97 0.56 14.04
CA MET A 663 24.56 -0.71 13.42
C MET A 663 23.23 -1.22 14.01
N HIS A 664 23.03 -1.15 15.34
CA HIS A 664 21.76 -1.57 15.95
C HIS A 664 20.58 -0.73 15.45
N HIS A 665 20.78 0.58 15.28
CA HIS A 665 19.78 1.47 14.68
C HIS A 665 19.44 1.04 13.25
N LEU A 666 20.46 0.86 12.39
CA LEU A 666 20.25 0.46 11.01
C LEU A 666 19.55 -0.90 10.90
N ILE A 667 19.93 -1.91 11.68
CA ILE A 667 19.32 -3.24 11.62
C ILE A 667 17.84 -3.22 12.03
N ARG A 668 17.47 -2.40 13.02
CA ARG A 668 16.10 -2.35 13.56
C ARG A 668 15.18 -1.43 12.78
N LEU A 669 15.70 -0.32 12.27
CA LEU A 669 14.93 0.77 11.68
C LEU A 669 14.91 0.73 10.15
N SER A 670 15.85 0.06 9.49
CA SER A 670 15.86 -0.02 8.02
C SER A 670 14.67 -0.82 7.50
N GLY A 671 13.97 -0.24 6.51
CA GLY A 671 12.81 -0.86 5.85
C GLY A 671 11.46 -0.47 6.46
N LEU A 672 10.37 -0.82 5.79
CA LEU A 672 9.00 -0.43 6.17
C LEU A 672 8.04 -1.62 6.05
N GLY A 673 7.23 -1.85 7.10
CA GLY A 673 6.30 -2.98 7.16
C GLY A 673 7.00 -4.34 7.05
N ALA A 674 6.56 -5.19 6.12
CA ALA A 674 7.17 -6.49 5.83
C ALA A 674 8.41 -6.42 4.90
N MET A 675 8.73 -5.25 4.33
CA MET A 675 9.98 -5.04 3.58
C MET A 675 11.09 -4.60 4.53
N LYS A 676 11.77 -5.57 5.19
CA LYS A 676 12.85 -5.32 6.16
C LYS A 676 14.06 -6.23 5.93
N PRO A 677 15.30 -5.73 6.08
CA PRO A 677 16.49 -6.55 5.92
C PRO A 677 16.47 -7.81 6.81
N ASN A 678 16.75 -8.96 6.21
CA ASN A 678 16.86 -10.25 6.87
C ASN A 678 18.31 -10.78 6.89
N THR A 679 19.18 -10.21 6.07
CA THR A 679 20.59 -10.62 5.91
C THR A 679 21.49 -9.39 6.03
N ILE A 680 22.44 -9.42 6.95
CA ILE A 680 23.39 -8.33 7.17
C ILE A 680 24.73 -8.72 6.56
N CYS A 681 25.21 -7.92 5.63
CA CYS A 681 26.52 -8.08 5.00
C CYS A 681 27.51 -7.08 5.61
N MET A 682 28.71 -7.56 5.92
CA MET A 682 29.81 -6.73 6.43
C MET A 682 31.12 -7.08 5.71
N GLY A 683 31.96 -6.08 5.49
CA GLY A 683 33.35 -6.30 5.08
C GLY A 683 34.13 -6.99 6.21
N PHE A 684 35.01 -7.93 5.86
CA PHE A 684 35.84 -8.65 6.82
C PHE A 684 36.84 -7.71 7.50
N TYR A 685 37.15 -7.96 8.77
CA TYR A 685 38.18 -7.21 9.49
C TYR A 685 39.58 -7.72 9.14
N ASP A 686 40.18 -7.21 8.07
CA ASP A 686 41.52 -7.53 7.60
C ASP A 686 42.48 -6.35 7.77
N SER A 687 43.79 -6.58 7.85
CA SER A 687 44.83 -5.55 8.09
C SER A 687 45.22 -4.74 6.84
N HIS A 688 44.63 -5.01 5.67
CA HIS A 688 45.00 -4.37 4.41
C HIS A 688 44.67 -2.86 4.36
N PRO A 689 45.50 -2.04 3.69
CA PRO A 689 45.22 -0.62 3.48
C PRO A 689 44.05 -0.45 2.49
N GLN A 690 43.23 0.60 2.69
CA GLN A 690 42.13 0.89 1.79
C GLN A 690 42.65 1.54 0.51
N THR A 691 42.34 0.96 -0.65
CA THR A 691 42.67 1.54 -1.96
C THR A 691 41.48 2.32 -2.52
N ASP A 692 41.72 3.46 -3.14
CA ASP A 692 40.67 4.21 -3.85
C ASP A 692 40.34 3.55 -5.19
N LEU A 693 39.24 2.80 -5.23
CA LEU A 693 38.82 2.08 -6.44
C LEU A 693 38.01 2.96 -7.39
N LEU A 694 37.60 4.15 -6.96
CA LEU A 694 36.87 5.14 -7.78
C LEU A 694 37.73 5.61 -8.98
N TYR A 695 39.05 5.70 -8.81
CA TYR A 695 39.98 6.12 -9.85
C TYR A 695 40.14 5.06 -10.96
N SER A 696 39.93 3.78 -10.67
CA SER A 696 40.03 2.70 -11.67
C SER A 696 38.86 2.67 -12.66
N LEU A 697 37.67 3.12 -12.21
CA LEU A 697 36.46 3.32 -13.02
C LEU A 697 36.51 4.61 -13.88
N ARG A 698 37.53 5.45 -13.67
CA ARG A 698 37.65 6.80 -14.27
C ARG A 698 37.96 6.80 -15.77
N ARG A 699 38.09 5.63 -16.42
CA ARG A 699 38.52 5.56 -17.83
C ARG A 699 37.43 5.77 -18.88
N ASP A 700 36.13 5.64 -18.55
CA ASP A 700 35.10 5.67 -19.60
C ASP A 700 34.02 6.77 -19.54
N SER A 701 33.75 7.51 -18.44
CA SER A 701 32.70 8.54 -18.53
C SER A 701 32.52 9.57 -17.40
N VAL A 702 33.53 10.03 -16.64
CA VAL A 702 33.26 11.04 -15.58
C VAL A 702 34.41 12.01 -15.31
N SER A 703 34.36 13.19 -15.93
CA SER A 703 35.28 14.32 -15.67
C SER A 703 34.80 15.30 -14.59
N SER A 704 33.62 15.10 -13.98
CA SER A 704 33.00 16.09 -13.07
C SER A 704 33.03 15.76 -11.57
N LEU A 705 33.66 14.67 -11.14
CA LEU A 705 33.67 14.25 -9.71
C LEU A 705 34.68 15.00 -8.82
N GLY A 706 35.22 16.13 -9.29
CA GLY A 706 36.31 16.86 -8.64
C GLY A 706 35.93 17.56 -7.33
N ALA A 707 34.64 17.83 -7.11
CA ALA A 707 34.15 18.49 -5.88
C ALA A 707 33.81 17.48 -4.76
N ASP A 708 33.30 16.29 -5.10
CA ASP A 708 32.86 15.26 -4.13
C ASP A 708 34.00 14.39 -3.57
N ALA A 709 35.20 14.47 -4.16
CA ALA A 709 36.37 13.71 -3.73
C ALA A 709 36.82 14.01 -2.29
N ASN A 710 36.41 15.17 -1.74
CA ASN A 710 36.68 15.60 -0.37
C ASN A 710 35.64 15.10 0.66
N LEU A 711 34.48 14.60 0.23
CA LEU A 711 33.40 14.18 1.14
C LEU A 711 33.70 12.81 1.81
N TYR A 712 34.47 11.95 1.14
CA TYR A 712 34.84 10.62 1.64
C TYR A 712 36.36 10.40 1.53
N PRO A 713 37.17 10.90 2.48
CA PRO A 713 38.61 10.67 2.47
C PRO A 713 38.92 9.18 2.67
N VAL A 714 39.79 8.63 1.83
CA VAL A 714 40.31 7.26 2.01
C VAL A 714 41.32 7.28 3.15
N ARG A 715 41.21 6.30 4.05
CA ARG A 715 42.01 6.26 5.27
C ARG A 715 43.50 6.12 4.95
N ASP A 716 44.30 7.07 5.46
CA ASP A 716 45.76 7.02 5.36
C ASP A 716 46.35 5.97 6.32
N SER A 717 47.51 5.40 6.03
CA SER A 717 48.09 4.27 6.80
C SER A 717 48.35 4.60 8.29
N ASN A 718 48.36 5.87 8.66
CA ASN A 718 48.61 6.36 10.03
C ASN A 718 47.33 6.55 10.89
N HIS A 719 46.12 6.38 10.36
CA HIS A 719 44.88 6.58 11.12
C HIS A 719 44.40 5.32 11.85
N GLN A 720 44.09 5.45 13.15
CA GLN A 720 43.51 4.38 13.98
C GLN A 720 42.17 3.87 13.38
N ARG A 721 41.90 2.57 13.53
CA ARG A 721 40.60 2.00 13.14
C ARG A 721 39.56 2.42 14.16
N PHE A 722 38.41 2.87 13.68
CA PHE A 722 37.28 3.20 14.54
C PHE A 722 36.70 1.99 15.29
N VAL A 723 36.90 0.78 14.77
CA VAL A 723 36.36 -0.46 15.35
C VAL A 723 37.52 -1.37 15.79
N SER A 724 37.45 -1.84 17.03
CA SER A 724 38.40 -2.83 17.57
C SER A 724 38.05 -4.27 17.15
N PRO A 725 38.99 -5.23 17.15
CA PRO A 725 38.68 -6.62 16.80
C PRO A 725 37.61 -7.26 17.71
N SER A 726 37.64 -6.94 19.01
CA SER A 726 36.64 -7.40 19.98
C SER A 726 35.26 -6.82 19.70
N GLU A 727 35.20 -5.54 19.34
CA GLU A 727 33.96 -4.87 18.95
C GLU A 727 33.38 -5.44 17.65
N TYR A 728 34.20 -5.73 16.65
CA TYR A 728 33.76 -6.38 15.41
C TYR A 728 33.14 -7.75 15.68
N VAL A 729 33.76 -8.58 16.53
CA VAL A 729 33.18 -9.87 16.94
C VAL A 729 31.89 -9.67 17.74
N ALA A 730 31.83 -8.65 18.59
CA ALA A 730 30.61 -8.31 19.32
C ALA A 730 29.48 -7.87 18.37
N MET A 731 29.78 -7.14 17.30
CA MET A 731 28.82 -6.80 16.25
C MET A 731 28.26 -8.06 15.57
N VAL A 732 29.11 -9.01 15.18
CA VAL A 732 28.68 -10.29 14.61
C VAL A 732 27.76 -11.05 15.58
N LYS A 733 28.15 -11.11 16.86
CA LYS A 733 27.36 -11.74 17.93
C LYS A 733 25.98 -11.08 18.09
N ASP A 734 25.93 -9.76 18.01
CA ASP A 734 24.68 -9.02 18.13
C ASP A 734 23.74 -9.27 16.95
N ILE A 735 24.25 -9.36 15.72
CA ILE A 735 23.43 -9.66 14.54
C ILE A 735 22.77 -11.04 14.68
N ILE A 736 23.53 -12.05 15.13
CA ILE A 736 23.01 -13.41 15.37
C ILE A 736 21.94 -13.39 16.48
N ARG A 737 22.18 -12.63 17.56
CA ARG A 737 21.19 -12.44 18.65
C ARG A 737 19.90 -11.78 18.18
N LEU A 738 19.98 -10.89 17.19
CA LEU A 738 18.82 -10.26 16.54
C LEU A 738 18.12 -11.17 15.52
N ARG A 739 18.51 -12.46 15.45
CA ARG A 739 17.95 -13.48 14.54
C ARG A 739 18.01 -13.07 13.07
N LYS A 740 19.13 -12.46 12.66
CA LYS A 740 19.41 -12.09 11.26
C LYS A 740 20.51 -12.99 10.70
N ASN A 741 20.47 -13.24 9.39
CA ASN A 741 21.56 -13.92 8.70
C ASN A 741 22.78 -12.99 8.62
N VAL A 742 23.99 -13.54 8.69
CA VAL A 742 25.25 -12.79 8.61
C VAL A 742 26.05 -13.26 7.39
N CYS A 743 26.57 -12.31 6.61
CA CYS A 743 27.54 -12.59 5.55
C CYS A 743 28.80 -11.74 5.76
N LEU A 744 29.96 -12.39 5.88
CA LEU A 744 31.25 -11.73 6.05
C LEU A 744 32.02 -11.79 4.73
N CYS A 745 32.36 -10.62 4.20
CA CYS A 745 32.86 -10.45 2.84
C CYS A 745 34.36 -10.09 2.86
N ARG A 746 35.23 -10.99 2.40
CA ARG A 746 36.70 -10.83 2.48
C ARG A 746 37.33 -10.70 1.09
N HIS A 747 38.40 -9.90 0.99
CA HIS A 747 39.22 -9.69 -0.22
C HIS A 747 38.48 -9.14 -1.47
N PHE A 748 37.36 -8.44 -1.29
CA PHE A 748 36.61 -7.83 -2.40
C PHE A 748 37.37 -6.73 -3.17
N HIS A 749 38.45 -6.18 -2.61
CA HIS A 749 39.32 -5.24 -3.30
C HIS A 749 40.10 -5.88 -4.47
N THR A 750 40.24 -7.21 -4.49
CA THR A 750 40.88 -7.96 -5.60
C THR A 750 39.89 -8.38 -6.69
N LEU A 751 38.59 -8.20 -6.46
CA LEU A 751 37.55 -8.67 -7.36
C LEU A 751 37.44 -7.75 -8.58
N ASP A 752 37.80 -8.28 -9.75
CA ASP A 752 37.65 -7.60 -11.03
C ASP A 752 36.52 -8.22 -11.87
N PHE A 753 35.47 -7.44 -12.13
CA PHE A 753 34.33 -7.86 -12.93
C PHE A 753 34.65 -8.03 -14.42
N HIS A 754 35.70 -7.36 -14.94
CA HIS A 754 36.11 -7.52 -16.33
C HIS A 754 36.71 -8.90 -16.59
N LEU A 755 37.47 -9.45 -15.63
CA LEU A 755 38.00 -10.82 -15.77
C LEU A 755 36.88 -11.85 -15.84
N ILE A 756 35.80 -11.66 -15.07
CA ILE A 756 34.64 -12.57 -15.03
C ILE A 756 33.87 -12.56 -16.37
N THR A 757 33.77 -11.39 -17.00
CA THR A 757 33.06 -11.23 -18.28
C THR A 757 33.90 -11.62 -19.49
N ASN A 758 35.23 -11.54 -19.43
CA ASN A 758 36.12 -11.91 -20.53
C ASN A 758 36.53 -13.40 -20.46
N GLN A 759 35.78 -14.25 -21.17
CA GLN A 759 35.80 -15.72 -21.13
C GLN A 759 37.07 -16.40 -21.72
N LYS A 760 38.27 -16.08 -21.25
CA LYS A 760 39.50 -16.80 -21.69
C LYS A 760 39.80 -18.07 -20.88
N LYS A 761 39.20 -18.25 -19.69
CA LYS A 761 39.41 -19.44 -18.83
C LYS A 761 38.10 -19.85 -18.14
N SER A 762 37.92 -21.17 -17.95
CA SER A 762 36.86 -21.73 -17.10
C SER A 762 37.06 -21.27 -15.66
N MET A 763 36.13 -20.47 -15.14
CA MET A 763 36.12 -20.05 -13.74
C MET A 763 35.03 -20.79 -12.96
N TYR A 764 35.27 -20.96 -11.66
CA TYR A 764 34.45 -21.81 -10.79
C TYR A 764 33.86 -20.99 -9.63
N MET A 765 32.67 -21.38 -9.18
CA MET A 765 32.09 -20.91 -7.93
C MET A 765 32.06 -22.06 -6.93
N ASP A 766 32.83 -21.94 -5.85
CA ASP A 766 33.00 -23.01 -4.87
C ASP A 766 32.14 -22.77 -3.63
N VAL A 767 31.30 -23.75 -3.29
CA VAL A 767 30.44 -23.73 -2.11
C VAL A 767 30.88 -24.82 -1.16
N TRP A 768 31.15 -24.44 0.08
CA TRP A 768 31.55 -25.33 1.18
C TRP A 768 30.44 -25.38 2.23
N PRO A 769 29.43 -26.26 2.06
CA PRO A 769 28.32 -26.39 3.00
C PRO A 769 28.84 -26.94 4.34
N MET A 770 29.11 -26.03 5.26
CA MET A 770 29.60 -26.34 6.60
C MET A 770 28.73 -25.63 7.63
N ASN A 771 28.27 -26.36 8.64
CA ASN A 771 27.77 -25.75 9.86
C ASN A 771 28.97 -25.47 10.78
N LEU A 772 29.30 -24.19 10.97
CA LEU A 772 30.40 -23.76 11.85
C LEU A 772 30.12 -24.00 13.34
N PHE A 773 28.85 -24.20 13.70
CA PHE A 773 28.39 -24.38 15.09
C PHE A 773 27.98 -25.84 15.39
N GLY A 774 27.77 -26.65 14.35
CA GLY A 774 27.61 -28.10 14.47
C GLY A 774 28.96 -28.80 14.55
N GLY A 775 29.02 -29.97 15.19
CA GLY A 775 30.23 -30.80 15.15
C GLY A 775 30.63 -31.13 13.70
N GLN A 776 31.88 -31.60 13.50
CA GLN A 776 32.48 -31.87 12.17
C GLN A 776 31.68 -32.83 11.25
N TYR A 777 30.59 -33.42 11.75
CA TYR A 777 29.72 -34.38 11.05
C TYR A 777 28.23 -34.01 11.08
N SER A 778 27.88 -32.74 11.35
CA SER A 778 26.48 -32.28 11.33
C SER A 778 25.81 -32.54 9.98
N ASP A 779 24.48 -32.72 10.00
CA ASP A 779 23.68 -33.00 8.81
C ASP A 779 23.95 -31.98 7.68
N GLN A 780 24.21 -32.49 6.47
CA GLN A 780 24.79 -31.73 5.38
C GLN A 780 23.82 -30.73 4.74
N PHE A 781 22.53 -30.86 5.09
CA PHE A 781 21.41 -30.03 4.68
C PHE A 781 20.78 -29.27 5.86
N ASP A 782 21.60 -28.86 6.82
CA ASP A 782 21.17 -27.87 7.81
C ASP A 782 20.77 -26.54 7.12
N THR A 783 19.96 -25.76 7.82
CA THR A 783 19.50 -24.41 7.47
C THR A 783 20.62 -23.51 6.95
N SER A 784 21.81 -23.57 7.55
CA SER A 784 22.99 -22.81 7.14
C SER A 784 23.52 -23.23 5.76
N SER A 785 23.59 -24.53 5.49
CA SER A 785 24.04 -25.10 4.21
C SER A 785 23.05 -24.79 3.09
N LEU A 786 21.74 -24.90 3.37
CA LEU A 786 20.67 -24.53 2.45
C LEU A 786 20.71 -23.04 2.09
N PHE A 787 20.94 -22.17 3.07
CA PHE A 787 21.11 -20.73 2.85
C PHE A 787 22.31 -20.42 1.94
N GLN A 788 23.46 -21.05 2.18
CA GLN A 788 24.66 -20.89 1.33
C GLN A 788 24.41 -21.36 -0.11
N LEU A 789 23.80 -22.53 -0.29
CA LEU A 789 23.44 -23.06 -1.61
C LEU A 789 22.45 -22.15 -2.34
N GLN A 790 21.47 -21.60 -1.62
CA GLN A 790 20.50 -20.67 -2.18
C GLN A 790 21.18 -19.38 -2.66
N LEU A 791 22.09 -18.79 -1.87
CA LEU A 791 22.84 -17.60 -2.28
C LEU A 791 23.71 -17.86 -3.53
N ALA A 792 24.40 -18.99 -3.58
CA ALA A 792 25.23 -19.37 -4.73
C ALA A 792 24.37 -19.57 -5.99
N CYS A 793 23.20 -20.21 -5.85
CA CYS A 793 22.26 -20.40 -6.95
C CYS A 793 21.68 -19.06 -7.45
N ILE A 794 21.33 -18.14 -6.53
CA ILE A 794 20.86 -16.80 -6.90
C ILE A 794 21.94 -16.05 -7.69
N LEU A 795 23.19 -16.11 -7.24
CA LEU A 795 24.30 -15.46 -7.91
C LEU A 795 24.52 -16.06 -9.31
N ASN A 796 24.51 -17.40 -9.46
CA ASN A 796 24.62 -18.09 -10.74
C ASN A 796 23.44 -17.75 -11.71
N MET A 797 22.30 -17.26 -11.23
CA MET A 797 21.23 -16.78 -12.11
C MET A 797 21.48 -15.38 -12.70
N VAL A 798 22.46 -14.63 -12.20
CA VAL A 798 22.76 -13.26 -12.64
C VAL A 798 23.61 -13.31 -13.93
N PRO A 799 23.33 -12.48 -14.95
CA PRO A 799 24.02 -12.56 -16.25
C PRO A 799 25.55 -12.51 -16.20
N VAL A 800 26.13 -11.81 -15.23
CA VAL A 800 27.58 -11.68 -15.05
C VAL A 800 28.21 -12.98 -14.52
N TRP A 801 27.46 -13.80 -13.79
CA TRP A 801 27.97 -14.97 -13.05
C TRP A 801 27.44 -16.31 -13.59
N LYS A 802 26.51 -16.29 -14.55
CA LYS A 802 25.81 -17.47 -15.09
C LYS A 802 26.72 -18.50 -15.78
N ASP A 803 27.84 -18.05 -16.31
CA ASP A 803 28.76 -18.89 -17.08
C ASP A 803 29.78 -19.59 -16.16
N LEU A 804 29.74 -19.34 -14.84
CA LEU A 804 30.59 -19.99 -13.85
C LEU A 804 30.05 -21.38 -13.51
N GLU A 805 30.94 -22.38 -13.51
CA GLU A 805 30.60 -23.73 -13.07
C GLU A 805 30.52 -23.78 -11.53
N LEU A 806 29.35 -24.12 -11.00
CA LEU A 806 29.11 -24.26 -9.56
C LEU A 806 29.67 -25.59 -9.06
N ARG A 807 30.55 -25.56 -8.06
CA ARG A 807 31.13 -26.75 -7.42
C ARG A 807 30.75 -26.79 -5.93
N VAL A 808 30.20 -27.91 -5.47
CA VAL A 808 29.82 -28.12 -4.06
C VAL A 808 30.79 -29.13 -3.45
N PHE A 809 31.50 -28.71 -2.40
CA PHE A 809 32.50 -29.51 -1.74
C PHE A 809 31.91 -30.38 -0.64
N LEU A 810 32.31 -31.65 -0.61
CA LEU A 810 31.95 -32.64 0.38
C LEU A 810 33.18 -32.98 1.23
N LEU A 811 33.07 -32.78 2.54
CA LEU A 811 34.09 -33.24 3.49
C LEU A 811 33.96 -34.77 3.68
N PRO A 812 35.06 -35.54 3.55
CA PRO A 812 35.04 -36.98 3.76
C PRO A 812 34.93 -37.34 5.25
N SER A 813 34.26 -38.45 5.55
CA SER A 813 34.26 -39.04 6.91
C SER A 813 35.58 -39.79 7.12
N PRO A 814 36.38 -39.50 8.16
CA PRO A 814 37.67 -40.14 8.36
C PRO A 814 37.49 -41.64 8.62
N GLY A 815 38.18 -42.47 7.82
CA GLY A 815 38.21 -43.92 7.98
C GLY A 815 37.02 -44.69 7.38
N ASN A 816 36.04 -44.03 6.75
CA ASN A 816 34.84 -44.70 6.25
C ASN A 816 34.50 -44.31 4.79
N GLU A 817 35.21 -44.89 3.82
CA GLU A 817 35.03 -44.63 2.39
C GLU A 817 33.61 -44.93 1.90
N LYS A 818 32.98 -46.00 2.41
CA LYS A 818 31.60 -46.37 2.09
C LYS A 818 30.59 -45.30 2.51
N GLU A 819 30.81 -44.66 3.66
CA GLU A 819 29.95 -43.61 4.16
C GLU A 819 30.10 -42.32 3.35
N THR A 820 31.34 -41.97 2.97
CA THR A 820 31.63 -40.82 2.11
C THR A 820 30.98 -40.99 0.74
N LEU A 821 31.03 -42.18 0.14
CA LEU A 821 30.35 -42.49 -1.12
C LEU A 821 28.83 -42.38 -1.00
N ARG A 822 28.24 -42.90 0.10
CA ARG A 822 26.80 -42.79 0.38
C ARG A 822 26.35 -41.32 0.46
N ARG A 823 27.10 -40.48 1.19
CA ARG A 823 26.85 -39.03 1.32
C ARG A 823 26.98 -38.30 -0.02
N GLN A 824 27.97 -38.66 -0.83
CA GLN A 824 28.15 -38.09 -2.17
C GLN A 824 26.95 -38.39 -3.10
N ILE A 825 26.45 -39.63 -3.08
CA ILE A 825 25.28 -40.04 -3.87
C ILE A 825 24.02 -39.31 -3.39
N GLN A 826 23.83 -39.22 -2.08
CA GLN A 826 22.70 -38.53 -1.47
C GLN A 826 22.68 -37.04 -1.84
N LEU A 827 23.83 -36.35 -1.73
CA LEU A 827 23.98 -34.94 -2.13
C LEU A 827 23.68 -34.74 -3.61
N ARG A 828 24.18 -35.63 -4.50
CA ARG A 828 23.86 -35.57 -5.94
C ARG A 828 22.37 -35.75 -6.21
N ARG A 829 21.71 -36.66 -5.50
CA ARG A 829 20.26 -36.88 -5.62
C ARG A 829 19.48 -35.63 -5.22
N GLN A 830 19.81 -35.05 -4.07
CA GLN A 830 19.15 -33.85 -3.56
C GLN A 830 19.38 -32.62 -4.45
N LEU A 831 20.60 -32.40 -4.95
CA LEU A 831 20.86 -31.32 -5.92
C LEU A 831 20.05 -31.50 -7.21
N LYS A 832 19.86 -32.75 -7.66
CA LYS A 832 19.03 -33.07 -8.83
C LYS A 832 17.53 -32.81 -8.56
N GLU A 833 17.02 -33.21 -7.39
CA GLU A 833 15.63 -32.93 -6.95
C GLU A 833 15.38 -31.41 -6.87
N LEU A 834 16.34 -30.65 -6.35
CA LEU A 834 16.30 -29.18 -6.27
C LEU A 834 16.60 -28.47 -7.60
N ARG A 835 16.92 -29.22 -8.66
CA ARG A 835 17.29 -28.71 -9.99
C ARG A 835 18.49 -27.76 -9.99
N ILE A 836 19.43 -27.95 -9.06
CA ILE A 836 20.67 -27.18 -8.97
C ILE A 836 21.74 -27.89 -9.80
N LYS A 837 22.19 -27.23 -10.87
CA LYS A 837 23.31 -27.70 -11.71
C LYS A 837 24.63 -27.41 -11.01
N ALA A 838 25.16 -28.36 -10.25
CA ALA A 838 26.44 -28.24 -9.58
C ALA A 838 27.26 -29.54 -9.65
N ARG A 839 28.59 -29.39 -9.71
CA ARG A 839 29.53 -30.52 -9.63
C ARG A 839 29.87 -30.79 -8.17
N VAL A 840 29.62 -32.02 -7.70
CA VAL A 840 30.02 -32.45 -6.35
C VAL A 840 31.48 -32.88 -6.36
N VAL A 841 32.32 -32.23 -5.54
CA VAL A 841 33.75 -32.51 -5.37
C VAL A 841 34.00 -33.02 -3.96
N VAL A 842 34.66 -34.18 -3.81
CA VAL A 842 35.06 -34.70 -2.50
C VAL A 842 36.44 -34.14 -2.17
N ALA A 843 36.58 -33.47 -1.03
CA ALA A 843 37.87 -32.94 -0.60
C ALA A 843 38.77 -34.08 -0.09
N THR A 844 39.83 -34.43 -0.81
CA THR A 844 40.80 -35.43 -0.33
C THR A 844 41.85 -34.76 0.55
N ASN A 845 42.08 -35.29 1.76
CA ASN A 845 43.22 -34.89 2.59
C ASN A 845 44.51 -35.40 1.93
N THR A 846 45.03 -34.64 0.98
CA THR A 846 46.39 -34.78 0.46
C THR A 846 47.21 -33.60 0.94
N LEU A 847 47.47 -33.57 2.24
CA LEU A 847 48.67 -32.92 2.76
C LEU A 847 49.82 -33.94 2.62
N SER A 848 50.33 -34.07 1.39
CA SER A 848 51.61 -34.72 1.13
C SER A 848 52.74 -33.72 1.41
N ASP A 849 53.61 -34.08 2.35
CA ASP A 849 55.00 -33.64 2.55
C ASP A 849 55.39 -32.23 2.05
N GLY A 850 55.50 -31.29 2.99
CA GLY A 850 56.13 -29.99 2.73
C GLY A 850 56.07 -29.04 3.92
N GLN A 851 57.16 -29.02 4.70
CA GLN A 851 57.52 -28.03 5.73
C GLN A 851 56.69 -28.05 7.04
N GLN A 852 57.21 -28.83 7.99
CA GLN A 852 57.22 -28.42 9.39
C GLN A 852 57.98 -27.08 9.51
N SER A 853 57.25 -25.96 9.56
CA SER A 853 57.75 -24.76 10.21
C SER A 853 57.13 -24.68 11.60
N SER A 854 57.99 -24.88 12.59
CA SER A 854 57.72 -24.64 14.01
C SER A 854 57.05 -23.29 14.23
N ASN A 855 55.79 -23.30 14.63
CA ASN A 855 55.22 -22.24 15.46
C ASN A 855 54.21 -22.90 16.41
N LYS A 856 54.66 -23.14 17.64
CA LYS A 856 53.78 -23.45 18.78
C LYS A 856 52.79 -22.28 18.92
N MET A 857 51.51 -22.52 18.63
CA MET A 857 50.44 -21.69 19.16
C MET A 857 50.20 -22.06 20.63
N PRO A 858 49.88 -21.09 21.51
CA PRO A 858 49.62 -21.36 22.92
C PRO A 858 48.37 -22.22 23.06
N SER A 859 48.45 -23.23 23.93
CA SER A 859 47.32 -24.00 24.44
C SER A 859 46.37 -23.07 25.21
N GLY A 860 45.36 -22.54 24.52
CA GLY A 860 44.12 -22.07 25.13
C GLY A 860 43.15 -23.26 25.35
N PRO A 861 42.23 -23.18 26.31
CA PRO A 861 41.43 -24.34 26.72
C PRO A 861 40.58 -24.81 25.54
N ILE A 862 40.69 -26.11 25.27
CA ILE A 862 39.85 -26.85 24.34
C ILE A 862 38.42 -26.73 24.88
N ILE A 863 37.58 -25.88 24.25
CA ILE A 863 36.14 -25.94 24.44
C ILE A 863 35.67 -27.14 23.62
N GLY A 864 35.29 -28.19 24.35
CA GLY A 864 34.94 -29.50 23.82
C GLY A 864 33.82 -29.49 22.77
N ASN A 865 33.83 -30.54 21.98
CA ASN A 865 32.84 -30.88 20.96
C ASN A 865 31.40 -30.72 21.47
N GLY A 866 30.60 -29.92 20.75
CA GLY A 866 29.19 -29.65 21.05
C GLY A 866 28.21 -30.80 20.83
N HIS A 867 28.69 -32.04 20.63
CA HIS A 867 27.84 -33.24 20.69
C HIS A 867 27.90 -33.94 22.06
N ASP A 868 28.89 -33.63 22.90
CA ASP A 868 28.95 -34.13 24.29
C ASP A 868 28.36 -33.10 25.29
N ALA A 869 27.96 -31.91 24.82
CA ALA A 869 27.44 -30.82 25.66
C ALA A 869 25.91 -30.82 25.81
N GLU A 870 25.17 -31.58 24.99
CA GLU A 870 23.71 -31.78 25.15
C GLU A 870 23.38 -32.95 26.09
N SER A 871 24.25 -33.97 26.12
CA SER A 871 24.15 -35.10 27.06
C SER A 871 24.51 -34.71 28.50
N SER A 872 25.24 -33.60 28.71
CA SER A 872 25.67 -33.14 30.04
C SER A 872 24.76 -32.09 30.69
N ARG A 873 23.72 -31.60 30.02
CA ARG A 873 22.81 -30.60 30.59
C ARG A 873 21.75 -31.26 31.47
N PRO A 874 21.49 -30.76 32.69
CA PRO A 874 20.40 -31.27 33.52
C PRO A 874 19.06 -31.01 32.83
N VAL A 875 18.21 -32.04 32.80
CA VAL A 875 16.85 -31.94 32.25
C VAL A 875 15.94 -31.44 33.36
N ALA A 876 15.08 -30.47 33.09
CA ALA A 876 14.22 -29.89 34.12
C ALA A 876 13.00 -30.77 34.39
N VAL A 877 12.21 -31.02 33.36
CA VAL A 877 10.99 -31.83 33.45
C VAL A 877 10.91 -32.79 32.27
N VAL A 878 10.62 -34.06 32.55
CA VAL A 878 10.18 -35.04 31.53
C VAL A 878 8.75 -35.40 31.85
N ALA A 879 7.83 -35.09 30.94
CA ALA A 879 6.41 -35.28 31.13
C ALA A 879 5.85 -36.35 30.18
N PHE A 880 5.09 -37.29 30.72
CA PHE A 880 4.32 -38.29 29.97
C PHE A 880 2.86 -37.86 29.93
N CYS A 881 2.31 -37.71 28.72
CA CYS A 881 0.99 -37.09 28.54
C CYS A 881 0.18 -37.64 27.36
N ASN A 882 -1.13 -37.40 27.41
CA ASN A 882 -2.00 -37.56 26.25
C ASN A 882 -1.96 -36.28 25.41
N ALA A 883 -1.34 -36.37 24.22
CA ALA A 883 -1.16 -35.22 23.36
C ALA A 883 -2.44 -34.90 22.55
N LEU A 884 -3.13 -33.83 22.93
CA LEU A 884 -4.39 -33.38 22.32
C LEU A 884 -4.27 -31.96 21.74
N LEU A 885 -5.06 -31.64 20.71
CA LEU A 885 -5.29 -30.27 20.25
C LEU A 885 -6.66 -29.76 20.73
N ASP A 886 -6.69 -28.64 21.44
CA ASP A 886 -7.92 -28.01 21.91
C ASP A 886 -8.54 -27.14 20.82
N MET A 887 -9.83 -27.34 20.59
CA MET A 887 -10.71 -26.59 19.70
C MET A 887 -11.68 -25.76 20.55
N SER A 888 -11.33 -24.51 20.79
CA SER A 888 -12.08 -23.59 21.64
C SER A 888 -13.16 -22.87 20.83
N ILE A 889 -14.41 -22.91 21.31
CA ILE A 889 -15.54 -22.18 20.75
C ILE A 889 -16.32 -21.45 21.83
N SER A 890 -16.84 -20.25 21.53
CA SER A 890 -17.76 -19.53 22.42
C SER A 890 -19.20 -19.72 21.94
N VAL A 891 -20.09 -20.12 22.85
CA VAL A 891 -21.51 -20.32 22.56
C VAL A 891 -22.37 -19.26 23.24
N ALA A 892 -23.46 -18.85 22.58
CA ALA A 892 -24.42 -17.90 23.13
C ALA A 892 -25.45 -18.58 24.04
N ASP A 893 -25.73 -19.86 23.82
CA ASP A 893 -26.70 -20.66 24.57
C ASP A 893 -26.23 -22.11 24.80
N ASP A 894 -26.87 -22.81 25.74
CA ASP A 894 -26.52 -24.18 26.11
C ASP A 894 -27.11 -25.24 25.13
N SER A 895 -27.51 -24.84 23.92
CA SER A 895 -28.18 -25.71 22.94
C SER A 895 -27.31 -26.89 22.54
N LEU A 896 -26.02 -26.64 22.25
CA LEU A 896 -25.02 -27.64 21.87
C LEU A 896 -24.71 -28.61 23.03
N ILE A 897 -24.60 -28.08 24.25
CA ILE A 897 -24.34 -28.85 25.47
C ILE A 897 -25.50 -29.82 25.75
N LYS A 898 -26.74 -29.33 25.66
CA LYS A 898 -27.96 -30.15 25.85
C LYS A 898 -28.12 -31.21 24.76
N LYS A 899 -27.81 -30.88 23.50
CA LYS A 899 -27.92 -31.78 22.35
C LYS A 899 -27.05 -33.03 22.51
N TYR A 900 -25.83 -32.86 23.01
CA TYR A 900 -24.85 -33.95 23.16
C TYR A 900 -24.77 -34.52 24.58
N GLY A 901 -25.65 -34.07 25.50
CA GLY A 901 -25.69 -34.55 26.89
C GLY A 901 -24.42 -34.27 27.67
N LEU A 902 -23.76 -33.13 27.41
CA LEU A 902 -22.47 -32.82 28.00
C LEU A 902 -22.63 -32.19 29.40
N PRO A 903 -21.85 -32.61 30.41
CA PRO A 903 -21.92 -32.04 31.75
C PRO A 903 -21.33 -30.62 31.80
N CYS A 904 -22.01 -29.69 32.49
CA CYS A 904 -21.51 -28.32 32.68
C CYS A 904 -20.34 -28.33 33.67
N ASP A 905 -19.29 -27.56 33.37
CA ASP A 905 -18.09 -27.43 34.22
C ASP A 905 -17.37 -28.76 34.53
N ALA A 906 -17.30 -29.64 33.52
CA ALA A 906 -16.71 -30.96 33.65
C ALA A 906 -15.98 -31.41 32.37
N GLN A 907 -15.17 -32.46 32.52
CA GLN A 907 -14.39 -33.10 31.46
C GLN A 907 -14.96 -34.49 31.17
N ILE A 908 -15.15 -34.81 29.89
CA ILE A 908 -15.64 -36.11 29.44
C ILE A 908 -14.84 -36.60 28.24
N GLU A 909 -14.57 -37.91 28.21
CA GLU A 909 -14.12 -38.61 27.02
C GLU A 909 -15.32 -39.02 26.17
N ILE A 910 -15.36 -38.58 24.91
CA ILE A 910 -16.53 -38.79 24.07
C ILE A 910 -16.69 -40.26 23.63
N THR A 911 -17.94 -40.70 23.55
CA THR A 911 -18.32 -42.00 22.99
C THR A 911 -18.40 -41.94 21.46
N SER A 912 -18.43 -43.10 20.79
CA SER A 912 -18.55 -43.19 19.32
C SER A 912 -19.80 -42.47 18.77
N GLU A 913 -20.89 -42.42 19.55
CA GLU A 913 -22.14 -41.72 19.18
C GLU A 913 -22.01 -40.19 19.25
N GLN A 914 -21.11 -39.68 20.10
CA GLN A 914 -20.86 -38.24 20.27
C GLN A 914 -19.80 -37.70 19.32
N GLN A 915 -19.22 -38.54 18.45
CA GLN A 915 -18.12 -38.14 17.56
C GLN A 915 -18.54 -37.10 16.50
N SER A 916 -19.83 -37.03 16.15
CA SER A 916 -20.36 -36.00 15.24
C SER A 916 -20.26 -34.57 15.79
N LEU A 917 -20.07 -34.40 17.10
CA LEU A 917 -19.82 -33.10 17.73
C LEU A 917 -18.65 -32.36 17.06
N PHE A 918 -17.57 -33.07 16.76
CA PHE A 918 -16.36 -32.46 16.19
C PHE A 918 -16.60 -31.91 14.77
N SER A 919 -17.34 -32.66 13.93
CA SER A 919 -17.72 -32.19 12.59
C SER A 919 -18.70 -31.00 12.65
N GLU A 920 -19.65 -31.00 13.59
CA GLU A 920 -20.61 -29.91 13.76
C GLU A 920 -19.93 -28.63 14.22
N VAL A 921 -18.98 -28.74 15.16
CA VAL A 921 -18.18 -27.63 15.66
C VAL A 921 -17.34 -27.00 14.55
N LEU A 922 -16.64 -27.81 13.74
CA LEU A 922 -15.80 -27.34 12.64
C LEU A 922 -16.59 -26.64 11.53
N HIS A 923 -17.84 -27.05 11.27
CA HIS A 923 -18.67 -26.49 10.21
C HIS A 923 -19.44 -25.23 10.64
N ASN A 924 -19.90 -25.18 11.90
CA ASN A 924 -20.87 -24.17 12.33
C ASN A 924 -20.29 -23.09 13.24
N TYR A 925 -19.08 -23.25 13.77
CA TYR A 925 -18.50 -22.33 14.75
C TYR A 925 -17.07 -21.90 14.36
N PRO A 926 -16.67 -20.65 14.67
CA PRO A 926 -15.29 -20.22 14.53
C PRO A 926 -14.43 -20.88 15.62
N VAL A 927 -13.55 -21.81 15.22
CA VAL A 927 -12.70 -22.58 16.14
C VAL A 927 -11.36 -21.90 16.34
N GLU A 928 -10.97 -21.69 17.60
CA GLU A 928 -9.62 -21.30 17.98
C GLU A 928 -8.82 -22.54 18.41
N TYR A 929 -7.66 -22.76 17.78
CA TYR A 929 -6.80 -23.91 18.07
C TYR A 929 -5.75 -23.57 19.12
N VAL A 930 -5.76 -24.31 20.22
CA VAL A 930 -4.80 -24.19 21.32
C VAL A 930 -4.16 -25.56 21.56
N ALA A 931 -2.90 -25.64 21.97
CA ALA A 931 -2.34 -26.94 22.34
C ALA A 931 -3.07 -27.40 23.62
N GLY A 932 -3.61 -28.61 23.58
CA GLY A 932 -4.38 -29.22 24.67
C GLY A 932 -3.58 -30.23 25.47
N GLY A 933 -4.17 -30.79 26.51
CA GLY A 933 -3.52 -31.74 27.42
C GLY A 933 -2.82 -31.07 28.60
N SER A 934 -3.04 -31.61 29.80
CA SER A 934 -2.69 -30.95 31.07
C SER A 934 -1.19 -30.76 31.22
N ALA A 935 -0.42 -31.82 30.94
CA ALA A 935 1.04 -31.74 31.01
C ALA A 935 1.64 -30.86 29.90
N GLN A 936 1.06 -30.83 28.70
CA GLN A 936 1.53 -29.94 27.63
C GLN A 936 1.31 -28.47 28.01
N ASN A 937 0.13 -28.13 28.53
CA ASN A 937 -0.18 -26.80 29.04
C ASN A 937 0.78 -26.37 30.14
N THR A 938 1.01 -27.25 31.11
CA THR A 938 1.96 -27.03 32.22
C THR A 938 3.36 -26.71 31.70
N LEU A 939 3.90 -27.54 30.79
CA LEU A 939 5.27 -27.36 30.28
C LEU A 939 5.42 -26.13 29.40
N ARG A 940 4.41 -25.78 28.59
CA ARG A 940 4.42 -24.57 27.75
C ARG A 940 4.48 -23.30 28.60
N ILE A 941 3.66 -23.22 29.63
CA ILE A 941 3.68 -22.08 30.58
C ILE A 941 5.00 -22.07 31.35
N LEU A 942 5.47 -23.23 31.84
CA LEU A 942 6.74 -23.33 32.56
C LEU A 942 7.91 -22.81 31.73
N CYS A 943 8.05 -23.27 30.49
CA CYS A 943 9.13 -22.86 29.59
C CYS A 943 9.10 -21.35 29.33
N ARG A 944 7.90 -20.76 29.17
CA ARG A 944 7.74 -19.30 29.08
C ARG A 944 8.15 -18.56 30.35
N LEU A 945 7.68 -19.00 31.52
CA LEU A 945 8.02 -18.38 32.82
C LEU A 945 9.53 -18.37 33.09
N VAL A 946 10.23 -19.44 32.70
CA VAL A 946 11.68 -19.58 32.90
C VAL A 946 12.50 -19.13 31.68
N ASN A 947 11.86 -18.53 30.67
CA ASN A 947 12.47 -18.04 29.43
C ASN A 947 13.34 -19.09 28.72
N ASN A 948 12.81 -20.32 28.60
CA ASN A 948 13.43 -21.48 27.93
C ASN A 948 14.82 -21.86 28.47
N LYS A 949 15.16 -21.45 29.70
CA LYS A 949 16.45 -21.77 30.34
C LYS A 949 16.58 -23.25 30.73
N TRP A 950 15.45 -23.93 30.92
CA TRP A 950 15.36 -25.26 31.56
C TRP A 950 14.76 -26.24 30.54
N PRO A 951 15.57 -27.14 29.94
CA PRO A 951 15.09 -28.08 28.93
C PRO A 951 13.98 -28.97 29.50
N SER A 952 12.81 -28.97 28.87
CA SER A 952 11.65 -29.73 29.29
C SER A 952 11.11 -30.54 28.12
N TYR A 953 10.79 -31.81 28.36
CA TYR A 953 10.46 -32.79 27.34
C TYR A 953 9.06 -33.35 27.54
N VAL A 954 8.31 -33.49 26.45
CA VAL A 954 7.03 -34.18 26.41
C VAL A 954 7.20 -35.49 25.67
N VAL A 955 6.80 -36.60 26.31
CA VAL A 955 6.71 -37.95 25.74
C VAL A 955 5.24 -38.26 25.52
N ALA A 956 4.84 -38.47 24.27
CA ALA A 956 3.46 -38.77 23.90
C ALA A 956 3.38 -39.44 22.53
N LYS A 957 2.17 -39.82 22.11
CA LYS A 957 1.90 -40.38 20.78
C LYS A 957 0.87 -39.54 20.05
N ILE A 958 1.13 -39.25 18.78
CA ILE A 958 0.28 -38.46 17.88
C ILE A 958 0.26 -39.11 16.50
N ALA A 959 -0.58 -38.63 15.58
CA ALA A 959 -0.55 -39.05 14.18
C ALA A 959 0.32 -38.11 13.33
N ASN A 960 0.76 -38.59 12.16
CA ASN A 960 1.39 -37.72 11.16
C ASN A 960 0.33 -37.01 10.30
N ASP A 961 -0.55 -36.24 10.94
CA ASP A 961 -1.67 -35.53 10.34
C ASP A 961 -1.55 -34.00 10.55
N PRO A 962 -2.39 -33.17 9.89
CA PRO A 962 -2.31 -31.72 10.04
C PRO A 962 -2.45 -31.24 11.49
N VAL A 963 -3.25 -31.94 12.30
CA VAL A 963 -3.46 -31.66 13.72
C VAL A 963 -2.18 -31.89 14.52
N GLY A 964 -1.50 -33.02 14.32
CA GLY A 964 -0.23 -33.35 14.95
C GLY A 964 0.90 -32.39 14.58
N ILE A 965 0.91 -31.90 13.33
CA ILE A 965 1.86 -30.87 12.87
C ILE A 965 1.59 -29.52 13.57
N ILE A 966 0.32 -29.14 13.75
CA ILE A 966 -0.05 -27.92 14.49
C ILE A 966 0.42 -28.04 15.94
N LEU A 967 0.17 -29.18 16.59
CA LEU A 967 0.53 -29.42 17.98
C LEU A 967 2.05 -29.32 18.20
N GLN A 968 2.85 -29.95 17.33
CA GLN A 968 4.31 -29.82 17.37
C GLN A 968 4.79 -28.38 17.24
N LYS A 969 4.18 -27.59 16.34
CA LYS A 969 4.54 -26.18 16.16
C LYS A 969 4.23 -25.35 17.39
N LEU A 970 3.09 -25.58 18.04
CA LEU A 970 2.69 -24.84 19.24
C LEU A 970 3.65 -25.13 20.41
N LEU A 971 4.04 -26.38 20.64
CA LEU A 971 5.02 -26.72 21.69
C LEU A 971 6.42 -26.18 21.38
N ALA A 972 6.87 -26.26 20.12
CA ALA A 972 8.17 -25.74 19.71
C ALA A 972 8.26 -24.20 19.84
N GLN A 973 7.16 -23.48 19.59
CA GLN A 973 7.08 -22.02 19.80
C GLN A 973 7.30 -21.64 21.26
N ASP A 974 6.82 -22.47 22.18
CA ASP A 974 6.93 -22.25 23.62
C ASP A 974 8.20 -22.86 24.24
N GLY A 975 9.10 -23.41 23.42
CA GLY A 975 10.40 -23.94 23.85
C GLY A 975 10.33 -25.34 24.47
N VAL A 976 9.20 -26.04 24.37
CA VAL A 976 9.03 -27.41 24.85
C VAL A 976 9.54 -28.38 23.79
N GLN A 977 10.37 -29.34 24.21
CA GLN A 977 10.91 -30.36 23.33
C GLN A 977 10.00 -31.58 23.30
N THR A 978 9.79 -32.19 22.15
CA THR A 978 8.88 -33.33 22.00
C THR A 978 9.63 -34.61 21.68
N ARG A 979 9.13 -35.72 22.22
CA ARG A 979 9.47 -37.11 21.92
C ARG A 979 8.18 -37.82 21.56
N TYR A 980 7.67 -37.45 20.39
CA TYR A 980 6.43 -38.01 19.88
C TYR A 980 6.68 -39.29 19.08
N VAL A 981 5.89 -40.31 19.41
CA VAL A 981 5.74 -41.49 18.57
C VAL A 981 4.61 -41.23 17.58
N PHE A 982 4.81 -41.58 16.31
CA PHE A 982 3.83 -41.36 15.27
C PHE A 982 2.99 -42.62 15.02
N ASP A 983 1.67 -42.49 15.11
CA ASP A 983 0.71 -43.50 14.70
C ASP A 983 0.30 -43.29 13.23
N GLU A 984 0.23 -44.36 12.46
CA GLU A 984 -0.16 -44.32 11.04
C GLU A 984 -1.66 -44.60 10.83
N ASN A 985 -2.37 -45.15 11.83
CA ASN A 985 -3.73 -45.67 11.68
C ASN A 985 -4.79 -44.79 12.35
N LEU A 986 -4.48 -44.21 13.51
CA LEU A 986 -5.39 -43.35 14.27
C LEU A 986 -5.04 -41.87 14.09
N PRO A 987 -6.02 -40.95 14.05
CA PRO A 987 -5.77 -39.51 13.96
C PRO A 987 -5.24 -38.93 15.28
N THR A 988 -4.60 -37.76 15.23
CA THR A 988 -4.17 -37.05 16.46
C THR A 988 -5.39 -36.67 17.30
N GLY A 989 -5.29 -36.88 18.61
CA GLY A 989 -6.38 -36.58 19.54
C GLY A 989 -6.73 -35.09 19.57
N CYS A 990 -8.01 -34.80 19.79
CA CYS A 990 -8.56 -33.45 19.83
C CYS A 990 -9.54 -33.29 20.98
N CYS A 991 -9.63 -32.12 21.57
CA CYS A 991 -10.62 -31.79 22.59
C CYS A 991 -11.45 -30.58 22.15
N VAL A 992 -12.78 -30.66 22.24
CA VAL A 992 -13.64 -29.48 22.04
C VAL A 992 -13.84 -28.80 23.39
N ALA A 993 -13.49 -27.52 23.45
CA ALA A 993 -13.70 -26.69 24.62
C ALA A 993 -14.82 -25.67 24.35
N ILE A 994 -15.99 -25.92 24.93
CA ILE A 994 -17.20 -25.08 24.75
C ILE A 994 -17.24 -24.04 25.87
N VAL A 995 -17.00 -22.77 25.54
CA VAL A 995 -17.00 -21.64 26.48
C VAL A 995 -18.40 -21.04 26.58
N ARG A 996 -18.95 -21.00 27.80
CA ARG A 996 -20.25 -20.40 28.10
C ARG A 996 -20.09 -18.90 28.44
N PRO A 997 -21.17 -18.10 28.35
CA PRO A 997 -21.13 -16.67 28.67
C PRO A 997 -20.74 -16.37 30.13
N ASP A 998 -20.88 -17.32 31.05
CA ASP A 998 -20.50 -17.22 32.46
C ASP A 998 -19.01 -17.54 32.72
N GLY A 999 -18.23 -17.82 31.67
CA GLY A 999 -16.80 -18.15 31.75
C GLY A 999 -16.50 -19.62 32.08
N THR A 1000 -17.52 -20.46 32.33
CA THR A 1000 -17.33 -21.90 32.53
C THR A 1000 -17.19 -22.65 31.20
N ARG A 1001 -16.49 -23.78 31.19
CA ARG A 1001 -16.34 -24.62 29.99
C ARG A 1001 -16.83 -26.04 30.19
N CYS A 1002 -17.28 -26.64 29.08
CA CYS A 1002 -17.39 -28.08 28.95
C CYS A 1002 -16.26 -28.59 28.04
N LEU A 1003 -15.52 -29.61 28.51
CA LEU A 1003 -14.41 -30.22 27.77
C LEU A 1003 -14.80 -31.62 27.29
N ALA A 1004 -14.84 -31.83 25.98
CA ALA A 1004 -15.19 -33.08 25.35
C ALA A 1004 -14.01 -33.60 24.51
N ALA A 1005 -13.31 -34.62 25.01
CA ALA A 1005 -12.07 -35.12 24.42
C ALA A 1005 -12.27 -36.37 23.56
N ASN A 1006 -11.72 -36.34 22.34
CA ASN A 1006 -11.48 -37.50 21.50
C ASN A 1006 -9.98 -37.83 21.53
N ILE A 1007 -9.61 -38.91 22.21
CA ILE A 1007 -8.22 -39.22 22.55
C ILE A 1007 -7.38 -39.62 21.32
N GLY A 1008 -7.99 -40.16 20.26
CA GLY A 1008 -7.29 -40.52 19.03
C GLY A 1008 -6.08 -41.45 19.26
N ALA A 1009 -4.97 -41.16 18.59
CA ALA A 1009 -3.70 -41.90 18.69
C ALA A 1009 -3.11 -41.96 20.11
N ALA A 1010 -3.45 -41.01 21.00
CA ALA A 1010 -2.97 -41.02 22.38
C ALA A 1010 -3.63 -42.11 23.25
N ARG A 1011 -4.64 -42.82 22.74
CA ARG A 1011 -5.37 -43.86 23.48
C ARG A 1011 -4.50 -45.08 23.79
N GLU A 1012 -3.47 -45.32 22.98
CA GLU A 1012 -2.61 -46.50 23.13
C GLU A 1012 -1.13 -46.11 22.98
N PHE A 1013 -0.39 -46.08 24.08
CA PHE A 1013 1.07 -45.95 24.10
C PHE A 1013 1.66 -47.22 24.73
N SER A 1014 2.26 -48.09 23.91
CA SER A 1014 2.80 -49.39 24.35
C SER A 1014 4.25 -49.30 24.85
N MET A 1015 4.75 -50.37 25.49
CA MET A 1015 6.17 -50.47 25.85
C MET A 1015 7.08 -50.49 24.64
N GLU A 1016 6.66 -51.06 23.51
CA GLU A 1016 7.41 -50.99 22.24
C GLU A 1016 7.54 -49.54 21.74
N ASN A 1017 6.49 -48.72 21.94
CA ASN A 1017 6.53 -47.30 21.62
C ASN A 1017 7.55 -46.57 22.52
N LEU A 1018 7.64 -46.93 23.81
CA LEU A 1018 8.65 -46.37 24.71
C LEU A 1018 10.07 -46.76 24.28
N GLU A 1019 10.29 -48.03 23.94
CA GLU A 1019 11.59 -48.56 23.49
C GLU A 1019 12.05 -47.96 22.16
N SER A 1020 11.12 -47.53 21.30
CA SER A 1020 11.45 -46.82 20.05
C SER A 1020 12.09 -45.45 20.27
N ILE A 1021 11.96 -44.86 21.47
CA ILE A 1021 12.54 -43.57 21.82
C ILE A 1021 13.93 -43.80 22.42
N ASN A 1022 14.95 -43.72 21.58
CA ASN A 1022 16.34 -44.08 21.92
C ASN A 1022 16.93 -43.35 23.15
N ASP A 1023 16.45 -42.16 23.50
CA ASP A 1023 16.99 -41.32 24.57
C ASP A 1023 16.08 -41.19 25.81
N VAL A 1024 14.90 -41.82 25.84
CA VAL A 1024 13.92 -41.59 26.93
C VAL A 1024 14.44 -42.02 28.31
N THR A 1025 15.21 -43.11 28.38
CA THR A 1025 15.83 -43.61 29.61
C THR A 1025 16.86 -42.62 30.14
N ASP A 1026 17.72 -42.08 29.27
CA ASP A 1026 18.69 -41.04 29.63
C ASP A 1026 18.00 -39.74 30.07
N LEU A 1027 16.89 -39.36 29.42
CA LEU A 1027 16.11 -38.19 29.81
C LEU A 1027 15.54 -38.32 31.22
N ILE A 1028 14.96 -39.48 31.57
CA ILE A 1028 14.45 -39.75 32.93
C ILE A 1028 15.61 -39.72 33.95
N ASP A 1029 16.75 -40.31 33.60
CA ASP A 1029 17.93 -40.36 34.46
C ASP A 1029 18.58 -38.97 34.66
N ARG A 1030 18.30 -37.98 33.80
CA ARG A 1030 18.78 -36.59 33.92
C ARG A 1030 17.73 -35.59 34.43
N ALA A 1031 16.45 -35.96 34.49
CA ALA A 1031 15.34 -35.08 34.87
C ALA A 1031 15.44 -34.57 36.33
N ARG A 1032 14.97 -33.36 36.65
CA ARG A 1032 14.75 -32.96 38.06
C ARG A 1032 13.34 -33.31 38.51
N VAL A 1033 12.40 -33.29 37.57
CA VAL A 1033 11.01 -33.67 37.76
C VAL A 1033 10.61 -34.68 36.68
N LEU A 1034 10.13 -35.85 37.10
CA LEU A 1034 9.40 -36.78 36.24
C LEU A 1034 7.91 -36.53 36.48
N TYR A 1035 7.19 -36.07 35.45
CA TYR A 1035 5.78 -35.74 35.53
C TYR A 1035 4.95 -36.78 34.77
N ILE A 1036 4.09 -37.50 35.49
CA ILE A 1036 3.10 -38.41 34.91
C ILE A 1036 1.71 -37.77 35.03
N GLU A 1037 1.06 -37.55 33.88
CA GLU A 1037 -0.32 -37.09 33.79
C GLU A 1037 -1.31 -38.23 34.07
N GLY A 1038 -2.39 -37.95 34.80
CA GLY A 1038 -3.43 -38.92 35.16
C GLY A 1038 -4.15 -39.50 33.94
N PHE A 1039 -4.45 -38.66 32.93
CA PHE A 1039 -5.02 -39.11 31.65
C PHE A 1039 -4.10 -40.10 30.93
N PHE A 1040 -2.79 -39.87 30.91
CA PHE A 1040 -1.85 -40.81 30.31
C PHE A 1040 -1.79 -42.12 31.10
N ALA A 1041 -1.77 -42.03 32.42
CA ALA A 1041 -1.70 -43.19 33.31
C ALA A 1041 -2.94 -44.10 33.24
N SER A 1042 -4.12 -43.56 32.94
CA SER A 1042 -5.34 -44.37 32.74
C SER A 1042 -5.33 -45.14 31.42
N HIS A 1043 -4.79 -44.55 30.36
CA HIS A 1043 -4.73 -45.16 29.03
C HIS A 1043 -3.52 -46.09 28.83
N SER A 1044 -2.38 -45.75 29.42
CA SER A 1044 -1.10 -46.44 29.24
C SER A 1044 -0.45 -46.80 30.60
N PRO A 1045 -1.13 -47.62 31.42
CA PRO A 1045 -0.73 -47.86 32.80
C PRO A 1045 0.64 -48.56 32.94
N ASP A 1046 0.98 -49.45 32.01
CA ASP A 1046 2.24 -50.20 32.04
C ASP A 1046 3.45 -49.28 31.84
N VAL A 1047 3.34 -48.32 30.90
CA VAL A 1047 4.39 -47.35 30.58
C VAL A 1047 4.55 -46.33 31.70
N ALA A 1048 3.44 -45.83 32.25
CA ALA A 1048 3.46 -44.93 33.40
C ALA A 1048 4.13 -45.60 34.62
N MET A 1049 3.83 -46.87 34.88
CA MET A 1049 4.45 -47.65 35.96
C MET A 1049 5.95 -47.85 35.71
N ALA A 1050 6.35 -48.22 34.49
CA ALA A 1050 7.75 -48.41 34.12
C ALA A 1050 8.58 -47.13 34.32
N ALA A 1051 8.05 -45.97 33.92
CA ALA A 1051 8.69 -44.67 34.13
C ALA A 1051 8.85 -44.33 35.62
N LEU A 1052 7.81 -44.56 36.44
CA LEU A 1052 7.84 -44.31 37.88
C LEU A 1052 8.82 -45.23 38.61
N ILE A 1053 8.86 -46.52 38.27
CA ILE A 1053 9.81 -47.48 38.85
C ILE A 1053 11.25 -47.10 38.50
N ARG A 1054 11.51 -46.70 37.24
CA ARG A 1054 12.83 -46.21 36.83
C ARG A 1054 13.24 -44.96 37.62
N GLY A 1055 12.33 -43.99 37.73
CA GLY A 1055 12.56 -42.78 38.51
C GLY A 1055 12.74 -43.03 40.00
N HIS A 1056 12.14 -44.09 40.54
CA HIS A 1056 12.31 -44.48 41.94
C HIS A 1056 13.75 -44.94 42.25
N SER A 1057 14.46 -45.54 41.29
CA SER A 1057 15.86 -45.94 41.44
C SER A 1057 16.83 -44.75 41.58
N ARG A 1058 16.38 -43.51 41.38
CA ARG A 1058 17.22 -42.30 41.43
C ARG A 1058 16.91 -41.43 42.66
N CYS A 1059 17.91 -41.26 43.52
CA CYS A 1059 17.87 -40.30 44.62
C CYS A 1059 17.78 -38.85 44.09
N GLY A 1060 16.94 -38.02 44.70
CA GLY A 1060 16.81 -36.60 44.36
C GLY A 1060 15.82 -36.26 43.23
N LEU A 1061 15.22 -37.25 42.57
CA LEU A 1061 14.20 -37.02 41.53
C LEU A 1061 12.81 -36.75 42.15
N VAL A 1062 12.15 -35.66 41.74
CA VAL A 1062 10.74 -35.41 42.06
C VAL A 1062 9.88 -36.21 41.09
N ARG A 1063 9.07 -37.13 41.61
CA ARG A 1063 8.10 -37.94 40.87
C ARG A 1063 6.72 -37.35 41.10
N LEU A 1064 6.34 -36.48 40.18
CA LEU A 1064 5.10 -35.73 40.17
C LEU A 1064 4.01 -36.56 39.48
N PHE A 1065 2.91 -36.77 40.19
CA PHE A 1065 1.70 -37.39 39.65
C PHE A 1065 0.52 -36.42 39.76
N SER A 1066 -0.12 -36.13 38.62
CA SER A 1066 -1.35 -35.32 38.58
C SER A 1066 -2.56 -36.24 38.51
N LEU A 1067 -3.59 -35.99 39.32
CA LEU A 1067 -4.84 -36.76 39.28
C LEU A 1067 -5.66 -36.47 38.02
N SER A 1068 -5.57 -35.24 37.49
CA SER A 1068 -6.08 -34.73 36.21
C SER A 1068 -7.60 -34.71 36.01
N ALA A 1069 -8.37 -35.70 36.50
CA ALA A 1069 -9.82 -35.69 36.44
C ALA A 1069 -10.51 -36.59 37.48
N GLN A 1070 -11.69 -36.17 37.94
CA GLN A 1070 -12.48 -36.87 38.96
C GLN A 1070 -12.88 -38.29 38.55
N TYR A 1071 -13.26 -38.51 37.29
CA TYR A 1071 -13.73 -39.83 36.82
C TYR A 1071 -12.61 -40.87 36.84
N ILE A 1072 -11.35 -40.48 36.67
CA ILE A 1072 -10.18 -41.37 36.76
C ILE A 1072 -10.05 -41.92 38.19
N CYS A 1073 -10.25 -41.06 39.19
CA CYS A 1073 -10.28 -41.43 40.60
C CYS A 1073 -11.38 -42.46 40.91
N LEU A 1074 -12.56 -42.30 40.29
CA LEU A 1074 -13.71 -43.18 40.49
C LEU A 1074 -13.58 -44.53 39.77
N GLN A 1075 -13.04 -44.55 38.54
CA GLN A 1075 -13.01 -45.73 37.68
C GLN A 1075 -11.77 -46.61 37.88
N SER A 1076 -10.63 -46.04 38.30
CA SER A 1076 -9.32 -46.71 38.30
C SER A 1076 -8.57 -46.65 39.63
N HIS A 1077 -9.29 -46.69 40.77
CA HIS A 1077 -8.71 -46.47 42.10
C HIS A 1077 -7.57 -47.47 42.47
N SER A 1078 -7.62 -48.71 41.98
CA SER A 1078 -6.60 -49.73 42.26
C SER A 1078 -5.27 -49.44 41.55
N LEU A 1079 -5.32 -48.97 40.30
CA LEU A 1079 -4.16 -48.52 39.52
C LEU A 1079 -3.57 -47.24 40.11
N LEU A 1080 -4.42 -46.28 40.47
CA LEU A 1080 -4.01 -45.02 41.10
C LEU A 1080 -3.23 -45.24 42.39
N ARG A 1081 -3.68 -46.15 43.25
CA ARG A 1081 -2.96 -46.48 44.50
C ARG A 1081 -1.53 -46.94 44.20
N ARG A 1082 -1.33 -47.71 43.13
CA ARG A 1082 0.00 -48.19 42.71
C ARG A 1082 0.89 -47.05 42.20
N PHE A 1083 0.35 -46.08 41.44
CA PHE A 1083 1.10 -44.89 41.01
C PHE A 1083 1.47 -43.99 42.19
N LEU A 1084 0.55 -43.80 43.14
CA LEU A 1084 0.78 -43.02 44.35
C LEU A 1084 1.93 -43.61 45.16
N SER A 1085 2.04 -44.93 45.28
CA SER A 1085 3.14 -45.59 46.02
C SER A 1085 4.55 -45.22 45.53
N TYR A 1086 4.70 -44.80 44.27
CA TYR A 1086 5.99 -44.36 43.70
C TYR A 1086 6.11 -42.83 43.57
N SER A 1087 5.04 -42.07 43.84
CA SER A 1087 4.99 -40.61 43.65
C SER A 1087 5.19 -39.86 44.96
N ASN A 1088 6.12 -38.90 44.96
CA ASN A 1088 6.42 -38.08 46.15
C ASN A 1088 5.83 -36.66 46.09
N LEU A 1089 5.34 -36.25 44.92
CA LEU A 1089 4.55 -35.04 44.76
C LEU A 1089 3.25 -35.40 44.05
N VAL A 1090 2.11 -35.16 44.68
CA VAL A 1090 0.79 -35.45 44.11
C VAL A 1090 -0.03 -34.18 44.06
N VAL A 1091 -0.55 -33.84 42.88
CA VAL A 1091 -1.27 -32.59 42.64
C VAL A 1091 -2.63 -32.88 42.03
N GLY A 1092 -3.65 -32.15 42.49
CA GLY A 1092 -5.02 -32.29 42.01
C GLY A 1092 -5.95 -31.24 42.63
N ASN A 1093 -7.17 -31.18 42.14
CA ASN A 1093 -8.20 -30.32 42.71
C ASN A 1093 -8.95 -31.01 43.87
N GLU A 1094 -9.76 -30.23 44.59
CA GLU A 1094 -10.53 -30.73 45.72
C GLU A 1094 -11.44 -31.91 45.37
N ASP A 1095 -12.12 -31.86 44.21
CA ASP A 1095 -13.05 -32.91 43.78
C ASP A 1095 -12.34 -34.23 43.45
N GLU A 1096 -11.16 -34.16 42.81
CA GLU A 1096 -10.30 -35.30 42.51
C GLU A 1096 -9.81 -35.99 43.78
N PHE A 1097 -9.34 -35.21 44.76
CA PHE A 1097 -8.87 -35.76 46.04
C PHE A 1097 -10.02 -36.32 46.87
N ARG A 1098 -11.19 -35.68 46.88
CA ARG A 1098 -12.38 -36.22 47.55
C ARG A 1098 -12.85 -37.51 46.91
N ALA A 1099 -12.88 -37.59 45.57
CA ALA A 1099 -13.22 -38.82 44.86
C ALA A 1099 -12.22 -39.95 45.16
N LEU A 1100 -10.92 -39.66 45.12
CA LEU A 1100 -9.88 -40.63 45.47
C LEU A 1100 -10.03 -41.14 46.91
N ALA A 1101 -10.32 -40.25 47.86
CA ALA A 1101 -10.47 -40.61 49.27
C ALA A 1101 -11.72 -41.44 49.55
N GLN A 1102 -12.83 -41.16 48.84
CA GLN A 1102 -14.06 -41.96 48.89
C GLN A 1102 -13.81 -43.38 48.37
N CYS A 1103 -13.19 -43.52 47.20
CA CYS A 1103 -12.85 -44.84 46.63
C CYS A 1103 -11.82 -45.61 47.45
N ALA A 1104 -10.90 -44.92 48.13
CA ALA A 1104 -9.92 -45.53 49.03
C ALA A 1104 -10.49 -45.89 50.41
N GLY A 1105 -11.76 -45.56 50.71
CA GLY A 1105 -12.40 -45.83 51.99
C GLY A 1105 -11.87 -45.01 53.16
N LEU A 1106 -11.31 -43.82 52.89
CA LEU A 1106 -10.58 -43.01 53.87
C LEU A 1106 -11.43 -41.94 54.58
N VAL A 1107 -12.64 -41.62 54.11
CA VAL A 1107 -13.37 -40.39 54.48
C VAL A 1107 -14.89 -40.58 54.54
N ASN A 1108 -15.56 -39.91 55.50
CA ASN A 1108 -17.02 -39.73 55.53
C ASN A 1108 -17.43 -38.43 54.80
N HIS A 1109 -18.58 -38.39 54.10
CA HIS A 1109 -19.08 -37.18 53.43
C HIS A 1109 -19.09 -35.98 54.42
N ASN A 1110 -18.24 -34.96 54.17
CA ASN A 1110 -18.06 -33.69 54.91
C ASN A 1110 -16.75 -33.49 55.72
N GLU A 1111 -15.71 -34.31 55.57
CA GLU A 1111 -14.42 -33.96 56.20
C GLU A 1111 -13.73 -32.72 55.56
N PRO A 1112 -12.99 -31.92 56.36
CA PRO A 1112 -12.16 -30.82 55.84
C PRO A 1112 -11.10 -31.31 54.86
N ILE A 1113 -10.85 -30.54 53.79
CA ILE A 1113 -9.93 -30.96 52.72
C ILE A 1113 -8.49 -31.18 53.22
N ALA A 1114 -8.03 -30.44 54.23
CA ALA A 1114 -6.73 -30.67 54.87
C ALA A 1114 -6.62 -32.03 55.60
N SER A 1115 -7.74 -32.57 56.12
CA SER A 1115 -7.80 -33.94 56.68
C SER A 1115 -7.64 -34.97 55.56
N VAL A 1116 -8.39 -34.77 54.46
CA VAL A 1116 -8.35 -35.64 53.28
C VAL A 1116 -6.95 -35.69 52.67
N ALA A 1117 -6.31 -34.53 52.50
CA ALA A 1117 -4.95 -34.42 51.97
C ALA A 1117 -3.92 -35.17 52.83
N ARG A 1118 -4.00 -35.06 54.17
CA ARG A 1118 -3.12 -35.81 55.09
C ARG A 1118 -3.31 -37.32 54.99
N LYS A 1119 -4.55 -37.80 54.94
CA LYS A 1119 -4.85 -39.24 54.80
C LYS A 1119 -4.31 -39.81 53.49
N ILE A 1120 -4.31 -39.02 52.42
CA ILE A 1120 -3.74 -39.40 51.11
C ILE A 1120 -2.22 -39.32 51.11
N ALA A 1121 -1.63 -38.38 51.85
CA ALA A 1121 -0.19 -38.34 52.09
C ALA A 1121 0.30 -39.57 52.87
N ASP A 1122 -0.52 -40.09 53.80
CA ASP A 1122 -0.24 -41.26 54.64
C ASP A 1122 -0.44 -42.62 53.93
N LEU A 1123 -1.07 -42.63 52.74
CA LEU A 1123 -1.18 -43.86 51.94
C LEU A 1123 0.21 -44.42 51.62
N GLU A 1124 0.35 -45.75 51.67
CA GLU A 1124 1.61 -46.48 51.44
C GLU A 1124 2.50 -45.84 50.37
N TYR A 1125 3.65 -45.34 50.80
CA TYR A 1125 4.66 -44.68 49.99
C TYR A 1125 5.96 -45.48 50.09
N ILE A 1126 6.44 -45.99 48.95
CA ILE A 1126 7.66 -46.78 48.88
C ILE A 1126 8.83 -45.79 48.83
N SER A 1127 9.45 -45.58 49.98
CA SER A 1127 10.67 -44.77 50.10
C SER A 1127 11.88 -45.53 49.52
N PRO A 1128 12.79 -44.88 48.78
CA PRO A 1128 13.97 -45.54 48.23
C PRO A 1128 14.83 -46.18 49.34
N VAL A 1129 15.17 -47.45 49.16
CA VAL A 1129 15.77 -48.35 50.14
C VAL A 1129 17.12 -47.84 50.70
N ASN A 1130 17.22 -47.79 52.03
CA ASN A 1130 18.41 -47.87 52.91
C ASN A 1130 19.81 -47.73 52.26
N GLN A 1131 20.29 -46.49 52.07
CA GLN A 1131 21.67 -46.09 52.34
C GLN A 1131 21.82 -44.56 52.21
N VAL A 1132 22.38 -43.94 53.25
CA VAL A 1132 22.83 -42.54 53.30
C VAL A 1132 21.71 -41.49 53.32
N GLN A 1133 21.32 -41.15 54.55
CA GLN A 1133 20.87 -39.82 54.99
C GLN A 1133 21.61 -38.73 54.18
N SER A 1134 20.87 -37.81 53.53
CA SER A 1134 21.34 -36.60 52.80
C SER A 1134 21.52 -36.64 51.26
N CYS A 1135 20.55 -37.12 50.47
CA CYS A 1135 20.67 -37.01 48.99
C CYS A 1135 19.52 -36.29 48.24
N LEU A 1136 18.47 -35.80 48.91
CA LEU A 1136 17.45 -34.98 48.23
C LEU A 1136 17.82 -33.49 48.08
N LEU A 1137 18.98 -33.08 48.62
CA LEU A 1137 19.28 -31.65 48.86
C LEU A 1137 20.69 -31.19 48.46
N ALA A 1138 21.55 -32.03 47.88
CA ALA A 1138 22.88 -31.58 47.46
C ALA A 1138 22.78 -30.53 46.32
N ASP A 1139 21.78 -30.64 45.45
CA ASP A 1139 21.55 -29.73 44.31
C ASP A 1139 20.49 -28.64 44.58
N PHE A 1140 19.90 -28.61 45.79
CA PHE A 1140 18.84 -27.69 46.20
C PHE A 1140 19.26 -26.87 47.44
N GLN A 1141 20.46 -26.27 47.44
CA GLN A 1141 20.88 -25.34 48.50
C GLN A 1141 20.63 -23.89 48.08
N GLY A 1142 19.45 -23.36 48.45
CA GLY A 1142 19.10 -21.96 48.25
C GLY A 1142 18.03 -21.47 49.23
N SER A 1143 18.47 -20.63 50.19
CA SER A 1143 17.67 -19.84 51.15
C SER A 1143 17.08 -20.57 52.37
N ALA A 1144 17.20 -19.92 53.54
CA ALA A 1144 17.18 -20.51 54.88
C ALA A 1144 15.79 -20.70 55.54
N ASP A 1145 14.67 -20.63 54.79
CA ASP A 1145 13.34 -20.51 55.41
C ASP A 1145 12.43 -21.74 55.29
N TRP A 1146 12.74 -22.72 54.43
CA TRP A 1146 11.96 -23.96 54.33
C TRP A 1146 12.83 -25.20 54.12
N ASP A 1147 12.63 -26.22 54.95
CA ASP A 1147 13.39 -27.46 54.87
C ASP A 1147 12.72 -28.48 53.94
N TRP A 1148 13.22 -28.57 52.71
CA TRP A 1148 12.79 -29.58 51.74
C TRP A 1148 13.18 -31.02 52.13
N SER A 1149 13.89 -31.24 53.26
CA SER A 1149 14.10 -32.60 53.82
C SER A 1149 12.78 -33.27 54.21
N LYS A 1150 11.71 -32.49 54.42
CA LYS A 1150 10.33 -32.98 54.63
C LYS A 1150 9.73 -33.72 53.41
N LEU A 1151 10.31 -33.60 52.21
CA LEU A 1151 9.95 -34.40 51.02
C LEU A 1151 10.44 -35.87 51.08
N ASN A 1152 11.03 -36.30 52.20
CA ASN A 1152 11.14 -37.72 52.50
C ASN A 1152 9.75 -38.37 52.68
N GLU A 1153 8.72 -37.57 52.98
CA GLU A 1153 7.31 -37.94 52.96
C GLU A 1153 6.65 -37.50 51.65
N ARG A 1154 5.50 -38.09 51.29
CA ARG A 1154 4.72 -37.66 50.12
C ARG A 1154 4.12 -36.27 50.40
N LEU A 1155 4.38 -35.31 49.51
CA LEU A 1155 3.73 -34.00 49.50
C LEU A 1155 2.49 -34.04 48.61
N VAL A 1156 1.34 -33.71 49.19
CA VAL A 1156 0.05 -33.58 48.51
C VAL A 1156 -0.28 -32.10 48.37
N VAL A 1157 -0.61 -31.63 47.16
CA VAL A 1157 -1.00 -30.25 46.87
C VAL A 1157 -2.40 -30.25 46.26
N VAL A 1158 -3.35 -29.69 47.00
CA VAL A 1158 -4.76 -29.60 46.63
C VAL A 1158 -5.10 -28.17 46.23
N THR A 1159 -5.59 -27.96 45.00
CA THR A 1159 -6.12 -26.67 44.56
C THR A 1159 -7.62 -26.59 44.82
N CYS A 1160 -8.07 -25.58 45.58
CA CYS A 1160 -9.46 -25.41 46.03
C CYS A 1160 -10.15 -24.18 45.40
N GLY A 1161 -9.77 -23.82 44.16
CA GLY A 1161 -10.30 -22.65 43.46
C GLY A 1161 -10.15 -21.36 44.26
N ALA A 1162 -11.25 -20.63 44.46
CA ALA A 1162 -11.26 -19.36 45.22
C ALA A 1162 -10.96 -19.53 46.73
N SER A 1163 -11.00 -20.76 47.26
CA SER A 1163 -10.71 -21.06 48.66
C SER A 1163 -9.20 -21.18 48.96
N GLY A 1164 -8.34 -21.20 47.93
CA GLY A 1164 -6.89 -21.27 48.11
C GLY A 1164 -6.29 -22.62 47.72
N VAL A 1165 -5.16 -22.93 48.34
CA VAL A 1165 -4.40 -24.16 48.11
C VAL A 1165 -4.07 -24.80 49.46
N VAL A 1166 -4.23 -26.11 49.57
CA VAL A 1166 -3.87 -26.88 50.76
C VAL A 1166 -2.72 -27.82 50.41
N CYS A 1167 -1.62 -27.72 51.16
CA CYS A 1167 -0.49 -28.63 51.05
C CYS A 1167 -0.44 -29.54 52.29
N ALA A 1168 -0.20 -30.83 52.13
CA ALA A 1168 -0.11 -31.76 53.27
C ALA A 1168 0.97 -32.82 53.08
N THR A 1169 1.54 -33.25 54.20
CA THR A 1169 2.38 -34.44 54.35
C THR A 1169 1.71 -35.38 55.36
N SER A 1170 2.29 -36.54 55.66
CA SER A 1170 1.73 -37.40 56.74
C SER A 1170 1.77 -36.71 58.10
N SER A 1171 2.76 -35.85 58.32
CA SER A 1171 3.00 -35.16 59.61
C SER A 1171 2.34 -33.78 59.72
N ASP A 1172 2.37 -32.97 58.66
CA ASP A 1172 1.95 -31.56 58.69
C ASP A 1172 0.95 -31.18 57.57
N SER A 1173 0.22 -30.07 57.74
CA SER A 1173 -0.62 -29.45 56.69
C SER A 1173 -0.57 -27.92 56.72
N TRP A 1174 -0.58 -27.29 55.55
CA TRP A 1174 -0.51 -25.84 55.34
C TRP A 1174 -1.61 -25.37 54.40
N GLU A 1175 -2.24 -24.24 54.74
CA GLU A 1175 -3.29 -23.61 53.93
C GLU A 1175 -2.84 -22.24 53.44
N PHE A 1176 -3.01 -21.98 52.14
CA PHE A 1176 -2.60 -20.75 51.48
C PHE A 1176 -3.81 -20.08 50.82
N ALA A 1177 -4.22 -18.93 51.34
CA ALA A 1177 -5.36 -18.19 50.80
C ALA A 1177 -5.09 -17.70 49.36
N ALA A 1178 -6.08 -17.80 48.48
CA ALA A 1178 -6.01 -17.24 47.12
C ALA A 1178 -6.42 -15.76 47.09
N VAL A 1179 -5.78 -14.97 46.23
CA VAL A 1179 -6.21 -13.61 45.92
C VAL A 1179 -7.36 -13.66 44.92
N LYS A 1180 -8.54 -13.21 45.34
CA LYS A 1180 -9.77 -13.25 44.52
C LYS A 1180 -9.74 -12.19 43.41
N LEU A 1181 -10.18 -12.58 42.21
CA LEU A 1181 -10.48 -11.67 41.10
C LEU A 1181 -11.96 -11.25 41.15
N GLN A 1182 -12.29 -10.14 40.49
CA GLN A 1182 -13.69 -9.80 40.25
C GLN A 1182 -14.28 -10.75 39.20
N PRO A 1183 -15.56 -11.14 39.29
CA PRO A 1183 -16.19 -12.06 38.34
C PRO A 1183 -16.04 -11.62 36.87
N GLU A 1184 -16.05 -10.31 36.61
CA GLU A 1184 -15.95 -9.75 35.26
C GLU A 1184 -14.53 -9.87 34.65
N GLU A 1185 -13.52 -10.12 35.47
CA GLU A 1185 -12.12 -10.29 35.03
C GLU A 1185 -11.82 -11.73 34.61
N ILE A 1186 -12.66 -12.70 35.02
CA ILE A 1186 -12.50 -14.12 34.72
C ILE A 1186 -13.12 -14.39 33.36
N LYS A 1187 -12.29 -14.81 32.40
CA LYS A 1187 -12.75 -15.18 31.05
C LYS A 1187 -12.86 -16.68 30.87
N ASP A 1188 -11.99 -17.42 31.52
CA ASP A 1188 -11.90 -18.88 31.38
C ASP A 1188 -11.20 -19.50 32.59
N THR A 1189 -11.85 -20.41 33.30
CA THR A 1189 -11.25 -21.12 34.45
C THR A 1189 -10.42 -22.33 34.03
N THR A 1190 -10.45 -22.72 32.76
CA THR A 1190 -9.82 -23.93 32.24
C THR A 1190 -8.30 -23.83 32.21
N GLY A 1191 -7.63 -24.91 32.62
CA GLY A 1191 -6.17 -24.94 32.69
C GLY A 1191 -5.60 -24.09 33.83
N ALA A 1192 -6.43 -23.61 34.77
CA ALA A 1192 -5.96 -22.94 35.98
C ALA A 1192 -5.09 -23.86 36.85
N GLY A 1193 -5.41 -25.16 36.91
CA GLY A 1193 -4.60 -26.18 37.58
C GLY A 1193 -3.25 -26.38 36.90
N ASP A 1194 -3.23 -26.49 35.56
CA ASP A 1194 -2.01 -26.63 34.75
C ASP A 1194 -1.10 -25.41 34.91
N ALA A 1195 -1.69 -24.21 34.87
CA ALA A 1195 -1.00 -22.94 35.08
C ALA A 1195 -0.46 -22.79 36.50
N PHE A 1196 -1.24 -23.22 37.51
CA PHE A 1196 -0.79 -23.27 38.90
C PHE A 1196 0.43 -24.16 39.03
N LEU A 1197 0.38 -25.37 38.46
CA LEU A 1197 1.46 -26.33 38.49
C LEU A 1197 2.71 -25.81 37.77
N ALA A 1198 2.56 -25.11 36.65
CA ALA A 1198 3.68 -24.48 35.95
C ALA A 1198 4.39 -23.42 36.81
N GLY A 1199 3.62 -22.55 37.47
CA GLY A 1199 4.16 -21.55 38.40
C GLY A 1199 4.83 -22.20 39.62
N PHE A 1200 4.22 -23.24 40.18
CA PHE A 1200 4.76 -24.01 41.29
C PHE A 1200 6.10 -24.67 40.92
N LEU A 1201 6.15 -25.37 39.78
CA LEU A 1201 7.36 -26.02 39.28
C LEU A 1201 8.48 -25.01 38.97
N SER A 1202 8.14 -23.82 38.46
CA SER A 1202 9.14 -22.79 38.14
C SER A 1202 9.97 -22.39 39.37
N GLN A 1203 9.36 -22.36 40.55
CA GLN A 1203 10.03 -22.00 41.81
C GLN A 1203 10.62 -23.23 42.50
N LEU A 1204 9.95 -24.37 42.43
CA LEU A 1204 10.46 -25.64 42.95
C LEU A 1204 11.81 -25.96 42.32
N LEU A 1205 11.91 -25.85 41.00
CA LEU A 1205 13.11 -26.11 40.22
C LEU A 1205 14.33 -25.29 40.71
N VAL A 1206 14.13 -24.06 41.19
CA VAL A 1206 15.17 -23.17 41.75
C VAL A 1206 15.23 -23.24 43.29
N SER A 1207 14.65 -24.28 43.89
CA SER A 1207 14.75 -24.57 45.33
C SER A 1207 14.14 -23.50 46.24
N ARG A 1208 13.14 -22.75 45.78
CA ARG A 1208 12.46 -21.75 46.63
C ARG A 1208 11.59 -22.41 47.71
N PRO A 1209 11.28 -21.72 48.81
CA PRO A 1209 10.33 -22.20 49.84
C PRO A 1209 8.94 -22.57 49.30
N LEU A 1210 8.22 -23.44 50.03
CA LEU A 1210 6.91 -23.98 49.61
C LEU A 1210 5.86 -22.87 49.43
N ASP A 1211 5.81 -21.89 50.32
CA ASP A 1211 4.92 -20.72 50.24
C ASP A 1211 5.16 -19.89 48.97
N VAL A 1212 6.42 -19.71 48.56
CA VAL A 1212 6.79 -19.02 47.31
C VAL A 1212 6.37 -19.82 46.08
N CYS A 1213 6.50 -21.15 46.13
CA CYS A 1213 6.04 -22.03 45.07
C CYS A 1213 4.52 -21.92 44.89
N VAL A 1214 3.77 -21.98 45.99
CA VAL A 1214 2.30 -21.83 45.98
C VAL A 1214 1.88 -20.44 45.53
N ALA A 1215 2.50 -19.37 46.04
CA ALA A 1215 2.19 -18.00 45.65
C ALA A 1215 2.41 -17.75 44.15
N THR A 1216 3.51 -18.26 43.60
CA THR A 1216 3.80 -18.14 42.16
C THR A 1216 2.83 -18.97 41.31
N GLY A 1217 2.47 -20.17 41.79
CA GLY A 1217 1.40 -20.97 41.18
C GLY A 1217 0.08 -20.21 41.14
N GLN A 1218 -0.36 -19.66 42.27
CA GLN A 1218 -1.61 -18.88 42.36
C GLN A 1218 -1.58 -17.65 41.45
N GLN A 1219 -0.46 -16.92 41.39
CA GLN A 1219 -0.30 -15.77 40.51
C GLN A 1219 -0.37 -16.17 39.03
N THR A 1220 0.27 -17.28 38.66
CA THR A 1220 0.25 -17.78 37.28
C THR A 1220 -1.16 -18.19 36.86
N ALA A 1221 -1.86 -18.96 37.71
CA ALA A 1221 -3.25 -19.34 37.49
C ALA A 1221 -4.15 -18.10 37.38
N ARG A 1222 -3.98 -17.11 38.26
CA ARG A 1222 -4.73 -15.84 38.23
C ARG A 1222 -4.56 -15.08 36.90
N ILE A 1223 -3.36 -15.09 36.32
CA ILE A 1223 -3.13 -14.46 35.01
C ILE A 1223 -3.83 -15.24 33.90
N VAL A 1224 -3.67 -16.57 33.89
CA VAL A 1224 -4.23 -17.43 32.84
C VAL A 1224 -5.75 -17.35 32.80
N ILE A 1225 -6.44 -17.29 33.95
CA ILE A 1225 -7.91 -17.22 33.96
C ILE A 1225 -8.51 -15.90 33.43
N THR A 1226 -7.67 -14.88 33.20
CA THR A 1226 -8.07 -13.63 32.52
C THR A 1226 -7.97 -13.71 31.00
N GLN A 1227 -7.49 -14.83 30.47
CA GLN A 1227 -7.34 -15.13 29.04
C GLN A 1227 -8.26 -16.26 28.62
N VAL A 1228 -8.46 -16.45 27.33
CA VAL A 1228 -9.21 -17.59 26.78
C VAL A 1228 -8.19 -18.71 26.49
N GLY A 1229 -8.37 -19.87 27.12
CA GLY A 1229 -7.47 -21.01 27.05
C GLY A 1229 -6.27 -20.90 27.99
N CYS A 1230 -5.52 -21.99 28.14
CA CYS A 1230 -4.34 -22.04 29.00
C CYS A 1230 -3.13 -21.33 28.35
N GLN A 1231 -3.13 -19.99 28.34
CA GLN A 1231 -2.09 -19.17 27.71
C GLN A 1231 -1.70 -17.95 28.58
N LEU A 1232 -0.44 -17.53 28.47
CA LEU A 1232 0.04 -16.27 29.06
C LEU A 1232 -0.13 -15.10 28.08
N PRO A 1233 -0.48 -13.89 28.55
CA PRO A 1233 -0.49 -12.69 27.72
C PRO A 1233 0.90 -12.43 27.12
N LEU A 1234 0.91 -11.95 25.86
CA LEU A 1234 2.12 -11.70 25.05
C LEU A 1234 3.07 -10.66 25.65
#